data_AF-A0AAQ5Y5C8-F1
#
_entry.id   AF-A0AAQ5Y5C8-F1
#
_cell.length_a   1.000
_cell.length_b   1.000
_cell.length_c   1.000
_cell.angle_alpha   90.00
_cell.angle_beta   90.00
_cell.angle_gamma   90.00
#
_symmetry.space_group_name_H-M   'P 1'
#
loop_
_entity.id
_entity.type
_entity.pdbx_description
1 polymer ?
#
loop_
_entity_poly.entity_id
_entity_poly.type
_entity_poly.pdbx_seq_one_letter_code
_entity_poly.pdbx_strand_id
1 'polypeptide(L)'
;MASQVATPTSLQTTATSSSTSLSSPALSPSSPAQLSPDDVELLAKLEEQNRLLETDSKSLRSMNGSRRNSGSSLVSSSSASSNLSHLEEDSWILWGRIVNEWEEVRKKKEKQLKDLVRKGIPHHFRAIVWQLLCSAQNMPIKDQYSELLKMTSPCEKLIRRDIARTYPEHEFFKEKDSLGQEVLFNVMKAYSLVDREVGYCQGSAFIVGLLLMQMPEEEAFCVFVKLMQDYRLRELFKPSMAELGLCMYQFECMIQEQLPELHMHFQAQSFHTSMYASSWFLTIFLTSFPLPVATRIFDIFMCEGLEIVFRVGLAILQMNQTELIQLDMEGMLQHFQKIIPHQLDSGPDKVIQTAYQVKYNAKKMKKLEKEYTTIKTKEMEEQVEIKRLRTENRLLKQRIDTLEKKGPPRFSEESVLQLERELVQARLKEAESQCALKEMQDKILDMEKRNTSLPDDTNVARLQEELIGVKLREAEALTGLKELRQQVRDLEEHWQRHLARTAGRWKDSPKKNTLSELQDELMSVRLREAEAQAELRETRQRMLEMDTQNQIQSNQLRRAEQESRCLQDRVQTLTTQNKDLNVQLQEIKRRQAEIECKSKEEVMAVRLREADNIAAMAELQQQISELEIQKEEGKVQGQLNHTDSSQYIRDLKDQIAELKHEIRCLKGQRGLASQPTFDGIHIVNHYVGDNESYQSSDEDGVKDSTLQNPQQRSGGRIRLRPNLVDTDSDEEEEEEDGEALRLSVPQSSSHKSTTV
;
A
#
# COMPACT_ATOMS: atom_id res chain seq x y z
N MET A 1 43.13 -58.62 -28.64
CA MET A 1 42.16 -59.71 -28.85
C MET A 1 40.95 -59.08 -29.54
N ALA A 2 40.93 -58.98 -30.87
CA ALA A 2 40.38 -59.96 -31.84
C ALA A 2 38.89 -60.24 -31.58
N SER A 3 37.92 -60.18 -32.50
CA SER A 3 37.86 -59.96 -33.96
C SER A 3 36.36 -59.73 -34.31
N GLN A 4 35.98 -58.75 -35.14
CA GLN A 4 35.71 -58.82 -36.61
C GLN A 4 34.49 -59.65 -37.06
N VAL A 5 33.61 -59.04 -37.88
CA VAL A 5 33.39 -59.38 -39.32
C VAL A 5 32.99 -58.10 -40.09
N ALA A 6 33.44 -58.00 -41.34
CA ALA A 6 33.47 -56.83 -42.23
C ALA A 6 32.73 -57.07 -43.58
N THR A 7 32.11 -56.00 -44.13
CA THR A 7 32.11 -55.44 -45.53
C THR A 7 31.91 -56.34 -46.79
N PRO A 8 31.91 -55.86 -48.08
CA PRO A 8 31.73 -54.52 -48.72
C PRO A 8 30.83 -54.49 -50.01
N THR A 9 30.65 -53.31 -50.67
CA THR A 9 31.17 -52.93 -52.03
C THR A 9 30.24 -52.09 -52.96
N SER A 10 30.62 -50.80 -53.14
CA SER A 10 30.85 -49.96 -54.35
C SER A 10 29.95 -49.96 -55.62
N LEU A 11 29.62 -48.73 -56.11
CA LEU A 11 29.98 -48.10 -57.44
C LEU A 11 29.11 -46.83 -57.69
N GLN A 12 29.67 -45.60 -57.70
CA GLN A 12 30.03 -44.74 -58.88
C GLN A 12 28.82 -44.23 -59.72
N THR A 13 28.65 -42.99 -60.20
CA THR A 13 29.51 -41.79 -60.43
C THR A 13 28.67 -40.61 -60.99
N THR A 14 29.04 -39.37 -60.61
CA THR A 14 29.10 -38.09 -61.40
C THR A 14 27.89 -37.55 -62.18
N ALA A 15 27.49 -36.27 -61.98
CA ALA A 15 28.11 -35.07 -62.57
C ALA A 15 27.23 -33.78 -62.44
N THR A 16 27.87 -32.67 -61.99
CA THR A 16 27.74 -31.25 -62.45
C THR A 16 26.39 -30.51 -62.36
N SER A 17 26.24 -29.23 -61.95
CA SER A 17 27.18 -28.10 -61.81
C SER A 17 26.51 -26.89 -61.11
N SER A 18 27.19 -26.34 -60.09
CA SER A 18 27.51 -24.92 -59.80
C SER A 18 26.49 -23.76 -60.01
N SER A 19 26.30 -22.99 -58.91
CA SER A 19 26.34 -21.51 -58.75
C SER A 19 25.46 -20.62 -59.65
N THR A 20 24.84 -19.51 -59.23
CA THR A 20 25.45 -18.32 -58.62
C THR A 20 24.36 -17.26 -58.31
N SER A 21 24.51 -16.54 -57.20
CA SER A 21 24.35 -15.07 -57.04
C SER A 21 23.08 -14.28 -57.45
N LEU A 22 22.60 -13.52 -56.45
CA LEU A 22 22.39 -12.06 -56.43
C LEU A 22 21.26 -11.39 -57.26
N SER A 23 20.46 -10.65 -56.49
CA SER A 23 19.99 -9.28 -56.76
C SER A 23 18.77 -9.05 -57.64
N SER A 24 17.81 -8.35 -57.02
CA SER A 24 16.67 -7.64 -57.61
C SER A 24 17.07 -6.69 -58.76
N PRO A 25 16.12 -6.36 -59.66
CA PRO A 25 15.67 -4.97 -59.69
C PRO A 25 14.17 -4.74 -59.98
N ALA A 26 13.80 -3.46 -59.82
CA ALA A 26 12.50 -2.81 -59.75
C ALA A 26 11.58 -2.81 -61.00
N LEU A 27 10.32 -2.37 -60.75
CA LEU A 27 9.33 -1.67 -61.61
C LEU A 27 8.36 -2.46 -62.53
N SER A 28 7.07 -2.48 -62.10
CA SER A 28 5.75 -2.24 -62.76
C SER A 28 5.55 -2.39 -64.30
N PRO A 29 4.30 -2.39 -64.84
CA PRO A 29 3.02 -3.05 -64.48
C PRO A 29 2.37 -3.83 -65.68
N SER A 30 1.20 -4.44 -65.45
CA SER A 30 0.17 -4.92 -66.41
C SER A 30 0.26 -6.35 -67.01
N SER A 31 -0.64 -7.24 -66.55
CA SER A 31 -1.71 -7.90 -67.33
C SER A 31 -2.52 -8.85 -66.41
N PRO A 32 -3.87 -8.89 -66.49
CA PRO A 32 -4.69 -9.70 -65.60
C PRO A 32 -4.58 -11.19 -65.98
N ALA A 33 -4.39 -12.03 -64.97
CA ALA A 33 -4.42 -13.48 -65.12
C ALA A 33 -5.75 -13.91 -65.74
N GLN A 34 -5.69 -14.63 -66.85
CA GLN A 34 -6.84 -15.32 -67.42
C GLN A 34 -7.33 -16.35 -66.41
N LEU A 35 -8.54 -16.14 -65.89
CA LEU A 35 -9.28 -17.09 -65.06
C LEU A 35 -9.57 -18.36 -65.88
N SER A 36 -9.51 -19.53 -65.22
CA SER A 36 -9.77 -20.80 -65.90
C SER A 36 -11.24 -20.86 -66.37
N PRO A 37 -11.56 -21.64 -67.42
CA PRO A 37 -12.94 -21.80 -67.89
C PRO A 37 -13.91 -22.24 -66.78
N ASP A 38 -13.42 -23.04 -65.83
CA ASP A 38 -14.19 -23.53 -64.70
C ASP A 38 -14.49 -22.42 -63.68
N ASP A 39 -13.57 -21.47 -63.49
CA ASP A 39 -13.78 -20.31 -62.61
C ASP A 39 -14.80 -19.32 -63.19
N VAL A 40 -14.82 -19.18 -64.53
CA VAL A 40 -15.79 -18.33 -65.23
C VAL A 40 -17.19 -18.95 -65.18
N GLU A 41 -17.30 -20.28 -65.31
CA GLU A 41 -18.59 -20.97 -65.17
C GLU A 41 -19.11 -20.92 -63.72
N LEU A 42 -18.21 -21.03 -62.73
CA LEU A 42 -18.57 -20.91 -61.32
C LEU A 42 -19.02 -19.48 -60.97
N LEU A 43 -18.35 -18.46 -61.50
CA LEU A 43 -18.75 -17.05 -61.34
C LEU A 43 -20.09 -16.76 -62.00
N ALA A 44 -20.36 -17.31 -63.19
CA ALA A 44 -21.65 -17.16 -63.85
C ALA A 44 -22.79 -17.81 -63.03
N LYS A 45 -22.56 -18.99 -62.44
CA LYS A 45 -23.52 -19.65 -61.54
C LYS A 45 -23.75 -18.86 -60.25
N LEU A 46 -22.70 -18.26 -59.68
CA LEU A 46 -22.79 -17.40 -58.49
C LEU A 46 -23.53 -16.09 -58.78
N GLU A 47 -23.30 -15.45 -59.93
CA GLU A 47 -24.06 -14.26 -60.34
C GLU A 47 -25.53 -14.57 -60.62
N GLU A 48 -25.83 -15.72 -61.24
CA GLU A 48 -27.21 -16.14 -61.48
C GLU A 48 -27.95 -16.44 -60.17
N GLN A 49 -27.30 -17.09 -59.20
CA GLN A 49 -27.86 -17.26 -57.85
C GLN A 49 -28.07 -15.93 -57.12
N ASN A 50 -27.14 -14.99 -57.22
CA ASN A 50 -27.29 -13.65 -56.63
C ASN A 50 -28.44 -12.87 -57.28
N ARG A 51 -28.67 -13.04 -58.59
CA ARG A 51 -29.81 -12.41 -59.30
C ARG A 51 -31.16 -13.00 -58.87
N LEU A 52 -31.20 -14.29 -58.55
CA LEU A 52 -32.38 -14.96 -57.97
C LEU A 52 -32.68 -14.47 -56.55
N LEU A 53 -31.66 -14.25 -55.71
CA LEU A 53 -31.83 -13.69 -54.36
C LEU A 53 -32.26 -12.21 -54.37
N GLU A 54 -31.76 -11.41 -55.32
CA GLU A 54 -32.17 -10.02 -55.56
C GLU A 54 -33.63 -9.89 -56.05
N THR A 55 -34.13 -10.90 -56.79
CA THR A 55 -35.51 -10.91 -57.29
C THR A 55 -36.50 -11.35 -56.21
N ASP A 56 -36.13 -12.31 -55.36
CA ASP A 56 -36.94 -12.71 -54.19
C ASP A 56 -37.03 -11.60 -53.13
N SER A 57 -35.93 -10.87 -52.88
CA SER A 57 -35.92 -9.75 -51.94
C SER A 57 -36.75 -8.53 -52.41
N LYS A 58 -36.87 -8.31 -53.73
CA LYS A 58 -37.76 -7.29 -54.30
C LYS A 58 -39.23 -7.75 -54.33
N SER A 59 -39.49 -9.05 -54.50
CA SER A 59 -40.83 -9.63 -54.43
C SER A 59 -41.43 -9.51 -53.02
N LEU A 60 -40.62 -9.72 -51.98
CA LEU A 60 -41.05 -9.58 -50.58
C LEU A 60 -41.29 -8.14 -50.10
N ARG A 61 -40.69 -7.13 -50.75
CA ARG A 61 -40.87 -5.72 -50.38
C ARG A 61 -42.10 -5.05 -51.01
N SER A 62 -42.76 -5.70 -51.98
CA SER A 62 -43.90 -5.12 -52.72
C SER A 62 -45.28 -5.40 -52.07
N MET A 63 -45.38 -6.28 -51.06
CA MET A 63 -46.67 -6.66 -50.46
C MET A 63 -47.05 -5.97 -49.14
N ASN A 64 -46.24 -5.05 -48.60
CA ASN A 64 -46.53 -4.38 -47.32
C ASN A 64 -46.94 -2.90 -47.44
N GLY A 65 -47.82 -2.60 -48.40
CA GLY A 65 -48.44 -1.29 -48.55
C GLY A 65 -49.96 -1.35 -48.46
N SER A 66 -50.51 -0.80 -47.36
CA SER A 66 -51.93 -0.39 -47.17
C SER A 66 -52.88 -1.38 -46.48
N ARG A 67 -53.18 -1.16 -45.19
CA ARG A 67 -54.50 -0.69 -44.71
C ARG A 67 -54.60 -0.67 -43.17
N ARG A 68 -55.52 0.17 -42.72
CA ARG A 68 -55.81 0.63 -41.35
C ARG A 68 -56.68 -0.36 -40.56
N ASN A 69 -56.47 -0.34 -39.24
CA ASN A 69 -57.46 -0.42 -38.14
C ASN A 69 -58.07 -1.78 -37.69
N SER A 70 -58.11 -1.91 -36.35
CA SER A 70 -58.97 -2.72 -35.45
C SER A 70 -58.72 -4.22 -35.24
N GLY A 71 -58.46 -4.58 -33.97
CA GLY A 71 -59.28 -5.56 -33.25
C GLY A 71 -58.71 -6.96 -32.98
N SER A 72 -58.32 -7.18 -31.71
CA SER A 72 -58.40 -8.42 -30.91
C SER A 72 -57.67 -9.72 -31.33
N SER A 73 -56.76 -10.12 -30.43
CA SER A 73 -56.49 -11.46 -29.90
C SER A 73 -56.56 -12.68 -30.83
N LEU A 74 -55.41 -13.31 -31.09
CA LEU A 74 -55.23 -14.76 -30.97
C LEU A 74 -53.77 -15.08 -30.66
N VAL A 75 -53.58 -15.86 -29.61
CA VAL A 75 -52.31 -16.47 -29.16
C VAL A 75 -51.81 -17.41 -30.27
N SER A 76 -50.53 -17.31 -30.64
CA SER A 76 -49.86 -18.33 -31.45
C SER A 76 -48.37 -18.37 -31.14
N SER A 77 -47.92 -19.59 -30.89
CA SER A 77 -46.72 -20.04 -30.20
C SER A 77 -45.46 -20.00 -31.08
N SER A 78 -45.22 -18.89 -31.79
CA SER A 78 -44.05 -18.69 -32.66
C SER A 78 -43.17 -17.50 -32.25
N SER A 79 -43.37 -16.96 -31.05
CA SER A 79 -42.79 -15.68 -30.60
C SER A 79 -41.35 -15.77 -30.06
N ALA A 80 -40.79 -16.97 -29.83
CA ALA A 80 -39.50 -17.08 -29.15
C ALA A 80 -38.33 -16.58 -30.02
N SER A 81 -38.37 -16.81 -31.34
CA SER A 81 -37.30 -16.39 -32.25
C SER A 81 -37.47 -14.94 -32.75
N SER A 82 -38.71 -14.44 -32.87
CA SER A 82 -38.99 -13.07 -33.31
C SER A 82 -38.85 -12.03 -32.20
N ASN A 83 -39.03 -12.42 -30.93
CA ASN A 83 -38.85 -11.50 -29.79
C ASN A 83 -37.37 -11.27 -29.47
N LEU A 84 -36.48 -12.24 -29.73
CA LEU A 84 -35.05 -12.08 -29.52
C LEU A 84 -34.45 -11.13 -30.55
N SER A 85 -34.80 -11.27 -31.84
CA SER A 85 -34.31 -10.39 -32.90
C SER A 85 -34.80 -8.95 -32.71
N HIS A 86 -36.06 -8.73 -32.28
CA HIS A 86 -36.58 -7.37 -32.05
C HIS A 86 -35.93 -6.67 -30.84
N LEU A 87 -35.61 -7.41 -29.76
CA LEU A 87 -34.89 -6.88 -28.61
C LEU A 87 -33.40 -6.59 -28.93
N GLU A 88 -32.77 -7.44 -29.74
CA GLU A 88 -31.40 -7.23 -30.22
C GLU A 88 -31.31 -6.10 -31.24
N GLU A 89 -32.27 -5.95 -32.16
CA GLU A 89 -32.36 -4.81 -33.08
C GLU A 89 -32.54 -3.49 -32.33
N ASP A 90 -33.39 -3.45 -31.30
CA ASP A 90 -33.58 -2.27 -30.45
C ASP A 90 -32.30 -1.91 -29.67
N SER A 91 -31.57 -2.91 -29.15
CA SER A 91 -30.28 -2.72 -28.47
C SER A 91 -29.17 -2.29 -29.44
N TRP A 92 -29.12 -2.89 -30.63
CA TRP A 92 -28.16 -2.59 -31.68
C TRP A 92 -28.28 -1.15 -32.17
N ILE A 93 -29.52 -0.72 -32.48
CA ILE A 93 -29.82 0.64 -32.94
C ILE A 93 -29.46 1.64 -31.84
N LEU A 94 -29.75 1.33 -30.58
CA LEU A 94 -29.41 2.18 -29.45
C LEU A 94 -27.90 2.35 -29.29
N TRP A 95 -27.13 1.26 -29.26
CA TRP A 95 -25.67 1.32 -29.13
C TRP A 95 -25.01 1.95 -30.36
N GLY A 96 -25.53 1.70 -31.56
CA GLY A 96 -25.11 2.38 -32.79
C GLY A 96 -25.28 3.90 -32.68
N ARG A 97 -26.42 4.38 -32.17
CA ARG A 97 -26.63 5.81 -31.91
C ARG A 97 -25.65 6.35 -30.87
N ILE A 98 -25.44 5.62 -29.77
CA ILE A 98 -24.53 6.03 -28.69
C ILE A 98 -23.10 6.21 -29.19
N VAL A 99 -22.62 5.26 -29.98
CA VAL A 99 -21.27 5.31 -30.56
C VAL A 99 -21.14 6.49 -31.53
N ASN A 100 -22.14 6.71 -32.38
CA ASN A 100 -22.13 7.82 -33.35
C ASN A 100 -22.24 9.20 -32.69
N GLU A 101 -22.98 9.31 -31.58
CA GLU A 101 -23.23 10.55 -30.84
C GLU A 101 -22.44 10.61 -29.53
N TRP A 102 -21.28 9.94 -29.46
CA TRP A 102 -20.58 9.69 -28.20
C TRP A 102 -20.28 10.94 -27.37
N GLU A 103 -19.74 11.99 -27.99
CA GLU A 103 -19.39 13.23 -27.30
C GLU A 103 -20.61 13.89 -26.63
N GLU A 104 -21.77 13.84 -27.30
CA GLU A 104 -23.02 14.37 -26.78
C GLU A 104 -23.58 13.48 -25.66
N VAL A 105 -23.57 12.16 -25.85
CA VAL A 105 -24.05 11.20 -24.84
C VAL A 105 -23.19 11.25 -23.58
N ARG A 106 -21.87 11.29 -23.71
CA ARG A 106 -20.95 11.36 -22.56
C ARG A 106 -21.18 12.63 -21.75
N LYS A 107 -21.37 13.78 -22.39
CA LYS A 107 -21.56 15.07 -21.70
C LYS A 107 -22.96 15.25 -21.11
N LYS A 108 -24.00 14.83 -21.82
CA LYS A 108 -25.40 15.14 -21.46
C LYS A 108 -26.16 13.96 -20.84
N LYS A 109 -25.71 12.72 -21.04
CA LYS A 109 -26.43 11.48 -20.70
C LYS A 109 -25.55 10.46 -19.98
N GLU A 110 -24.53 10.89 -19.23
CA GLU A 110 -23.57 10.01 -18.54
C GLU A 110 -24.25 8.95 -17.65
N LYS A 111 -25.28 9.33 -16.90
CA LYS A 111 -26.02 8.38 -16.05
C LYS A 111 -26.72 7.28 -16.87
N GLN A 112 -27.34 7.64 -17.99
CA GLN A 112 -28.00 6.67 -18.87
C GLN A 112 -26.97 5.73 -19.50
N LEU A 113 -25.80 6.25 -19.89
CA LEU A 113 -24.70 5.44 -20.41
C LEU A 113 -24.24 4.42 -19.37
N LYS A 114 -24.02 4.83 -18.12
CA LYS A 114 -23.68 3.93 -17.00
C LYS A 114 -24.72 2.81 -16.84
N ASP A 115 -26.00 3.17 -16.83
CA ASP A 115 -27.08 2.19 -16.70
C ASP A 115 -27.16 1.21 -17.89
N LEU A 116 -26.78 1.64 -19.10
CA LEU A 116 -26.69 0.76 -20.27
C LEU A 116 -25.48 -0.19 -20.20
N VAL A 117 -24.31 0.30 -19.79
CA VAL A 117 -23.12 -0.54 -19.56
C VAL A 117 -23.41 -1.63 -18.52
N ARG A 118 -24.14 -1.27 -17.44
CA ARG A 118 -24.60 -2.21 -16.40
C ARG A 118 -25.55 -3.27 -16.93
N LYS A 119 -26.38 -2.95 -17.92
CA LYS A 119 -27.24 -3.94 -18.59
C LYS A 119 -26.46 -4.84 -19.54
N GLY A 120 -25.42 -4.33 -20.18
CA GLY A 120 -24.58 -5.10 -21.08
C GLY A 120 -24.19 -4.33 -22.33
N ILE A 121 -22.90 -4.40 -22.67
CA ILE A 121 -22.40 -3.96 -23.97
C ILE A 121 -22.50 -5.16 -24.91
N PRO A 122 -23.25 -5.08 -26.03
CA PRO A 122 -23.29 -6.14 -27.02
C PRO A 122 -21.90 -6.41 -27.58
N HIS A 123 -21.59 -7.68 -27.86
CA HIS A 123 -20.24 -8.12 -28.23
C HIS A 123 -19.62 -7.31 -29.37
N HIS A 124 -20.36 -7.07 -30.45
CA HIS A 124 -19.86 -6.35 -31.62
C HIS A 124 -19.55 -4.86 -31.34
N PHE A 125 -20.09 -4.27 -30.28
CA PHE A 125 -19.79 -2.90 -29.88
C PHE A 125 -18.66 -2.78 -28.87
N ARG A 126 -18.23 -3.87 -28.20
CA ARG A 126 -17.20 -3.80 -27.14
C ARG A 126 -15.90 -3.17 -27.61
N ALA A 127 -15.41 -3.57 -28.78
CA ALA A 127 -14.17 -3.03 -29.36
C ALA A 127 -14.16 -1.50 -29.39
N ILE A 128 -15.28 -0.91 -29.82
CA ILE A 128 -15.44 0.53 -29.99
C ILE A 128 -15.76 1.19 -28.65
N VAL A 129 -16.72 0.64 -27.90
CA VAL A 129 -17.20 1.22 -26.63
C VAL A 129 -16.11 1.21 -25.57
N TRP A 130 -15.28 0.18 -25.49
CA TRP A 130 -14.15 0.15 -24.54
C TRP A 130 -13.10 1.22 -24.86
N GLN A 131 -12.73 1.39 -26.13
CA GLN A 131 -11.85 2.48 -26.56
C GLN A 131 -12.46 3.86 -26.27
N LEU A 132 -13.77 4.00 -26.51
CA LEU A 132 -14.52 5.21 -26.20
C LEU A 132 -14.52 5.48 -24.68
N LEU A 133 -14.83 4.50 -23.82
CA LEU A 133 -14.89 4.70 -22.37
C LEU A 133 -13.56 5.19 -21.78
N CYS A 134 -12.44 4.61 -22.20
CA CYS A 134 -11.11 5.01 -21.74
C CYS A 134 -10.42 6.10 -22.59
N SER A 135 -11.10 6.59 -23.64
CA SER A 135 -10.58 7.60 -24.58
C SER A 135 -9.23 7.21 -25.22
N ALA A 136 -9.12 5.96 -25.71
CA ALA A 136 -7.89 5.38 -26.26
C ALA A 136 -7.73 5.50 -27.79
N GLN A 137 -8.66 6.15 -28.48
CA GLN A 137 -8.78 6.09 -29.95
C GLN A 137 -7.60 6.73 -30.70
N ASN A 138 -7.08 7.84 -30.18
CA ASN A 138 -6.07 8.68 -30.85
C ASN A 138 -4.90 8.95 -29.91
N MET A 139 -4.21 7.89 -29.48
CA MET A 139 -3.06 8.02 -28.59
C MET A 139 -1.74 8.16 -29.36
N PRO A 140 -0.88 9.15 -29.05
CA PRO A 140 0.42 9.31 -29.70
C PRO A 140 1.34 8.09 -29.55
N ILE A 141 1.15 7.29 -28.48
CA ILE A 141 1.93 6.08 -28.25
C ILE A 141 1.62 4.97 -29.26
N LYS A 142 0.45 5.05 -29.94
CA LYS A 142 0.08 4.11 -31.00
C LYS A 142 1.11 4.12 -32.12
N ASP A 143 1.54 5.32 -32.53
CA ASP A 143 2.55 5.50 -33.60
C ASP A 143 3.92 4.92 -33.21
N GLN A 144 4.22 4.84 -31.90
CA GLN A 144 5.46 4.29 -31.36
C GLN A 144 5.42 2.76 -31.21
N TYR A 145 4.26 2.12 -31.34
CA TYR A 145 4.10 0.68 -31.10
C TYR A 145 5.04 -0.16 -31.97
N SER A 146 5.12 0.16 -33.26
CA SER A 146 6.01 -0.53 -34.21
C SER A 146 7.50 -0.38 -33.87
N GLU A 147 7.90 0.72 -33.23
CA GLU A 147 9.27 0.95 -32.76
C GLU A 147 9.56 0.15 -31.49
N LEU A 148 8.61 0.13 -30.54
CA LEU A 148 8.71 -0.64 -29.31
C LEU A 148 8.90 -2.15 -29.56
N LEU A 149 8.22 -2.70 -30.58
CA LEU A 149 8.37 -4.11 -30.94
C LEU A 149 9.77 -4.49 -31.44
N LYS A 150 10.50 -3.54 -32.03
CA LYS A 150 11.89 -3.74 -32.51
C LYS A 150 12.90 -3.74 -31.36
N MET A 151 12.54 -3.17 -30.21
CA MET A 151 13.41 -3.15 -29.04
C MET A 151 13.40 -4.51 -28.32
N THR A 152 14.37 -4.75 -27.43
CA THR A 152 14.41 -5.96 -26.59
C THR A 152 13.91 -5.63 -25.19
N SER A 153 13.03 -6.47 -24.63
CA SER A 153 12.56 -6.32 -23.25
C SER A 153 13.25 -7.29 -22.29
N PRO A 154 13.63 -6.85 -21.07
CA PRO A 154 14.14 -7.76 -20.04
C PRO A 154 13.07 -8.76 -19.55
N CYS A 155 11.79 -8.48 -19.80
CA CYS A 155 10.66 -9.29 -19.32
C CYS A 155 10.27 -10.43 -20.28
N GLU A 156 10.88 -10.55 -21.46
CA GLU A 156 10.42 -11.48 -22.51
C GLU A 156 10.30 -12.93 -22.05
N LYS A 157 11.24 -13.42 -21.23
CA LYS A 157 11.19 -14.79 -20.70
C LYS A 157 9.99 -15.01 -19.77
N LEU A 158 9.70 -14.04 -18.91
CA LEU A 158 8.55 -14.08 -17.99
C LEU A 158 7.24 -14.02 -18.76
N ILE A 159 7.16 -13.12 -19.75
CA ILE A 159 5.99 -12.96 -20.62
C ILE A 159 5.68 -14.28 -21.35
N ARG A 160 6.67 -14.92 -21.99
CA ARG A 160 6.47 -16.19 -22.72
C ARG A 160 5.95 -17.31 -21.82
N ARG A 161 6.46 -17.40 -20.59
CA ARG A 161 5.99 -18.40 -19.62
C ARG A 161 4.51 -18.24 -19.28
N ASP A 162 4.06 -17.00 -19.13
CA ASP A 162 2.68 -16.71 -18.74
C ASP A 162 1.69 -16.80 -19.90
N ILE A 163 2.12 -16.55 -21.13
CA ILE A 163 1.28 -16.71 -22.32
C ILE A 163 0.79 -18.13 -22.48
N ALA A 164 1.66 -19.12 -22.26
CA ALA A 164 1.29 -20.54 -22.37
C ALA A 164 0.16 -20.97 -21.42
N ARG A 165 -0.08 -20.23 -20.34
CA ARG A 165 -1.15 -20.46 -19.36
C ARG A 165 -2.27 -19.43 -19.41
N THR A 166 -2.26 -18.50 -20.37
CA THR A 166 -3.28 -17.45 -20.53
C THR A 166 -4.35 -17.92 -21.51
N TYR A 167 -5.54 -18.23 -21.01
CA TYR A 167 -6.66 -18.82 -21.78
C TYR A 167 -6.28 -20.06 -22.62
N PRO A 168 -5.66 -21.10 -22.02
CA PRO A 168 -5.12 -22.25 -22.77
C PRO A 168 -6.18 -23.05 -23.54
N GLU A 169 -7.44 -23.01 -23.10
CA GLU A 169 -8.56 -23.72 -23.74
C GLU A 169 -9.27 -22.87 -24.81
N HIS A 170 -8.92 -21.59 -24.96
CA HIS A 170 -9.61 -20.70 -25.90
C HIS A 170 -9.03 -20.83 -27.31
N GLU A 171 -9.89 -21.01 -28.32
CA GLU A 171 -9.52 -21.26 -29.73
C GLU A 171 -8.43 -20.31 -30.27
N PHE A 172 -8.49 -19.03 -29.90
CA PHE A 172 -7.51 -18.03 -30.35
C PHE A 172 -6.09 -18.21 -29.74
N PHE A 173 -5.99 -18.79 -28.54
CA PHE A 173 -4.74 -18.91 -27.76
C PHE A 173 -4.25 -20.35 -27.57
N LYS A 174 -5.07 -21.36 -27.84
CA LYS A 174 -4.78 -22.77 -27.51
C LYS A 174 -3.58 -23.35 -28.27
N GLU A 175 -3.42 -22.98 -29.54
CA GLU A 175 -2.34 -23.52 -30.37
C GLU A 175 -1.01 -22.87 -29.98
N LYS A 176 0.03 -23.69 -29.82
CA LYS A 176 1.36 -23.21 -29.50
C LYS A 176 1.87 -22.34 -30.65
N ASP A 177 2.40 -21.16 -30.31
CA ASP A 177 2.88 -20.19 -31.29
C ASP A 177 1.76 -19.71 -32.25
N SER A 178 0.49 -19.73 -31.78
CA SER A 178 -0.63 -19.16 -32.54
C SER A 178 -0.50 -17.65 -32.71
N LEU A 179 -1.23 -17.11 -33.70
CA LEU A 179 -1.35 -15.66 -33.86
C LEU A 179 -1.79 -14.98 -32.56
N GLY A 180 -2.74 -15.56 -31.82
CA GLY A 180 -3.20 -15.02 -30.53
C GLY A 180 -2.09 -14.95 -29.48
N GLN A 181 -1.25 -15.98 -29.37
CA GLN A 181 -0.10 -15.97 -28.47
C GLN A 181 0.96 -14.94 -28.89
N GLU A 182 1.19 -14.79 -30.20
CA GLU A 182 2.14 -13.82 -30.75
C GLU A 182 1.71 -12.38 -30.48
N VAL A 183 0.47 -12.02 -30.81
CA VAL A 183 -0.03 -10.65 -30.57
C VAL A 183 -0.14 -10.33 -29.08
N LEU A 184 -0.44 -11.33 -28.23
CA LEU A 184 -0.38 -11.17 -26.77
C LEU A 184 1.05 -10.91 -26.28
N PHE A 185 2.04 -11.62 -26.83
CA PHE A 185 3.46 -11.39 -26.54
C PHE A 185 3.87 -9.97 -26.93
N ASN A 186 3.49 -9.53 -28.13
CA ASN A 186 3.84 -8.21 -28.65
C ASN A 186 3.31 -7.09 -27.76
N VAL A 187 2.02 -7.13 -27.39
CA VAL A 187 1.42 -6.08 -26.54
C VAL A 187 2.06 -6.06 -25.15
N MET A 188 2.27 -7.23 -24.53
CA MET A 188 2.91 -7.30 -23.21
C MET A 188 4.37 -6.84 -23.26
N LYS A 189 5.11 -7.20 -24.32
CA LYS A 189 6.48 -6.76 -24.55
C LYS A 189 6.54 -5.26 -24.70
N ALA A 190 5.73 -4.68 -25.60
CA ALA A 190 5.69 -3.25 -25.83
C ALA A 190 5.35 -2.49 -24.54
N TYR A 191 4.34 -2.94 -23.78
CA TYR A 191 3.97 -2.31 -22.52
C TYR A 191 5.12 -2.34 -21.50
N SER A 192 5.82 -3.46 -21.36
CA SER A 192 6.95 -3.58 -20.42
C SER A 192 8.11 -2.61 -20.71
N LEU A 193 8.18 -2.08 -21.94
CA LEU A 193 9.15 -1.06 -22.34
C LEU A 193 8.65 0.36 -22.11
N VAL A 194 7.33 0.56 -22.17
CA VAL A 194 6.67 1.85 -21.88
C VAL A 194 6.78 2.19 -20.41
N ASP A 195 6.47 1.24 -19.52
CA ASP A 195 6.55 1.43 -18.08
C ASP A 195 7.57 0.46 -17.48
N ARG A 196 8.82 0.91 -17.38
CA ARG A 196 9.91 0.08 -16.84
C ARG A 196 9.83 -0.15 -15.32
N GLU A 197 9.11 0.69 -14.58
CA GLU A 197 8.94 0.53 -13.13
C GLU A 197 8.04 -0.67 -12.84
N VAL A 198 6.94 -0.80 -13.59
CA VAL A 198 6.06 -1.97 -13.51
C VAL A 198 6.64 -3.15 -14.30
N GLY A 199 7.12 -2.87 -15.51
CA GLY A 199 7.56 -3.89 -16.47
C GLY A 199 6.44 -4.85 -16.82
N TYR A 200 6.59 -6.11 -16.39
CA TYR A 200 5.58 -7.15 -16.54
C TYR A 200 5.12 -7.65 -15.17
N CYS A 201 3.83 -7.51 -14.88
CA CYS A 201 3.22 -8.11 -13.70
C CYS A 201 2.41 -9.36 -14.08
N GLN A 202 2.62 -10.45 -13.33
CA GLN A 202 1.85 -11.68 -13.48
C GLN A 202 0.35 -11.40 -13.36
N GLY A 203 -0.44 -12.00 -14.26
CA GLY A 203 -1.90 -11.79 -14.34
C GLY A 203 -2.33 -10.71 -15.32
N SER A 204 -1.48 -9.72 -15.64
CA SER A 204 -1.82 -8.67 -16.61
C SER A 204 -2.06 -9.20 -18.04
N ALA A 205 -1.41 -10.31 -18.40
CA ALA A 205 -1.64 -10.99 -19.68
C ALA A 205 -3.09 -11.45 -19.87
N PHE A 206 -3.84 -11.75 -18.80
CA PHE A 206 -5.27 -12.11 -18.92
C PHE A 206 -6.13 -10.91 -19.31
N ILE A 207 -5.77 -9.71 -18.86
CA ILE A 207 -6.45 -8.46 -19.24
C ILE A 207 -6.19 -8.20 -20.72
N VAL A 208 -4.93 -8.26 -21.16
CA VAL A 208 -4.58 -8.06 -22.57
C VAL A 208 -5.16 -9.14 -23.47
N GLY A 209 -5.18 -10.40 -23.02
CA GLY A 209 -5.84 -11.49 -23.73
C GLY A 209 -7.32 -11.23 -23.96
N LEU A 210 -8.05 -10.71 -22.95
CA LEU A 210 -9.45 -10.31 -23.13
C LEU A 210 -9.58 -9.17 -24.15
N LEU A 211 -8.71 -8.16 -24.10
CA LEU A 211 -8.75 -7.04 -25.06
C LEU A 211 -8.54 -7.55 -26.50
N LEU A 212 -7.57 -8.44 -26.71
CA LEU A 212 -7.26 -9.02 -28.02
C LEU A 212 -8.37 -9.92 -28.58
N MET A 213 -9.22 -10.49 -27.72
CA MET A 213 -10.43 -11.18 -28.17
C MET A 213 -11.50 -10.21 -28.72
N GLN A 214 -11.42 -8.91 -28.41
CA GLN A 214 -12.41 -7.92 -28.79
C GLN A 214 -11.92 -6.92 -29.85
N MET A 215 -10.62 -6.60 -29.89
CA MET A 215 -10.07 -5.56 -30.75
C MET A 215 -8.68 -5.93 -31.29
N PRO A 216 -8.22 -5.27 -32.37
CA PRO A 216 -6.89 -5.53 -32.91
C PRO A 216 -5.76 -5.11 -31.96
N GLU A 217 -4.55 -5.56 -32.29
CA GLU A 217 -3.38 -5.51 -31.42
C GLU A 217 -3.01 -4.08 -30.97
N GLU A 218 -2.97 -3.12 -31.88
CA GLU A 218 -2.58 -1.74 -31.57
C GLU A 218 -3.61 -1.04 -30.69
N GLU A 219 -4.90 -1.27 -30.94
CA GLU A 219 -5.99 -0.76 -30.10
C GLU A 219 -5.94 -1.40 -28.71
N ALA A 220 -5.69 -2.71 -28.61
CA ALA A 220 -5.56 -3.41 -27.34
C ALA A 220 -4.39 -2.85 -26.52
N PHE A 221 -3.25 -2.55 -27.16
CA PHE A 221 -2.12 -1.87 -26.53
C PHE A 221 -2.52 -0.48 -25.99
N CYS A 222 -3.19 0.35 -26.80
CA CYS A 222 -3.62 1.68 -26.37
C CYS A 222 -4.60 1.63 -25.20
N VAL A 223 -5.59 0.74 -25.26
CA VAL A 223 -6.55 0.52 -24.16
C VAL A 223 -5.83 0.03 -22.91
N PHE A 224 -4.88 -0.89 -23.03
CA PHE A 224 -4.12 -1.38 -21.88
C PHE A 224 -3.27 -0.27 -21.23
N VAL A 225 -2.58 0.56 -22.03
CA VAL A 225 -1.87 1.75 -21.53
C VAL A 225 -2.82 2.67 -20.77
N LYS A 226 -4.04 2.90 -21.27
CA LYS A 226 -5.06 3.70 -20.60
C LYS A 226 -5.54 3.10 -19.28
N LEU A 227 -5.74 1.80 -19.24
CA LEU A 227 -6.09 1.11 -18.00
C LEU A 227 -5.01 1.26 -16.93
N MET A 228 -3.75 1.20 -17.34
CA MET A 228 -2.62 1.39 -16.43
C MET A 228 -2.56 2.83 -15.91
N GLN A 229 -2.77 3.84 -16.76
CA GLN A 229 -2.72 5.26 -16.38
C GLN A 229 -3.92 5.72 -15.54
N ASP A 230 -5.14 5.42 -16.00
CA ASP A 230 -6.35 6.11 -15.54
C ASP A 230 -7.21 5.24 -14.59
N TYR A 231 -6.98 3.92 -14.51
CA TYR A 231 -7.82 2.97 -13.76
C TYR A 231 -7.15 2.36 -12.52
N ARG A 232 -6.05 2.97 -12.05
CA ARG A 232 -5.23 2.51 -10.89
C ARG A 232 -4.58 1.13 -11.04
N LEU A 233 -4.66 0.48 -12.21
CA LEU A 233 -4.03 -0.84 -12.42
C LEU A 233 -2.51 -0.79 -12.32
N ARG A 234 -1.89 0.30 -12.79
CA ARG A 234 -0.43 0.50 -12.64
C ARG A 234 0.01 0.41 -11.19
N GLU A 235 -0.70 1.10 -10.29
CA GLU A 235 -0.35 1.14 -8.87
C GLU A 235 -0.54 -0.23 -8.21
N LEU A 236 -1.56 -1.01 -8.62
CA LEU A 236 -1.74 -2.40 -8.21
C LEU A 236 -0.61 -3.34 -8.66
N PHE A 237 0.00 -3.05 -9.80
CA PHE A 237 1.04 -3.89 -10.41
C PHE A 237 2.47 -3.45 -10.10
N LYS A 238 2.66 -2.37 -9.33
CA LYS A 238 4.00 -1.97 -8.87
C LYS A 238 4.63 -3.09 -8.03
N PRO A 239 5.97 -3.30 -8.12
CA PRO A 239 6.64 -4.37 -7.37
C PRO A 239 6.43 -4.35 -5.85
N SER A 240 6.20 -3.17 -5.26
CA SER A 240 5.94 -3.05 -3.82
C SER A 240 4.60 -3.64 -3.36
N MET A 241 3.66 -3.86 -4.30
CA MET A 241 2.28 -4.32 -4.01
C MET A 241 1.55 -3.45 -2.97
N ALA A 242 1.97 -2.20 -2.79
CA ALA A 242 1.44 -1.31 -1.76
C ALA A 242 -0.06 -1.02 -1.97
N GLU A 243 -0.45 -0.75 -3.22
CA GLU A 243 -1.84 -0.48 -3.59
C GLU A 243 -2.72 -1.74 -3.46
N LEU A 244 -2.17 -2.91 -3.75
CA LEU A 244 -2.87 -4.18 -3.55
C LEU A 244 -3.13 -4.40 -2.04
N GLY A 245 -2.12 -4.17 -1.20
CA GLY A 245 -2.26 -4.21 0.25
C GLY A 245 -3.33 -3.25 0.78
N LEU A 246 -3.38 -2.03 0.23
CA LEU A 246 -4.44 -1.07 0.53
C LEU A 246 -5.82 -1.63 0.15
N CYS A 247 -5.96 -2.22 -1.04
CA CYS A 247 -7.23 -2.83 -1.46
C CYS A 247 -7.64 -3.98 -0.54
N MET A 248 -6.69 -4.83 -0.10
CA MET A 248 -6.98 -5.90 0.86
C MET A 248 -7.50 -5.34 2.19
N TYR A 249 -6.85 -4.30 2.73
CA TYR A 249 -7.28 -3.64 3.97
C TYR A 249 -8.69 -3.04 3.82
N GLN A 250 -8.93 -2.30 2.73
CA GLN A 250 -10.24 -1.72 2.46
C GLN A 250 -11.33 -2.79 2.31
N PHE A 251 -11.01 -3.89 1.63
CA PHE A 251 -11.95 -4.98 1.42
C PHE A 251 -12.25 -5.70 2.74
N GLU A 252 -11.23 -5.95 3.56
CA GLU A 252 -11.39 -6.50 4.91
C GLU A 252 -12.28 -5.63 5.80
N CYS A 253 -12.10 -4.31 5.80
CA CYS A 253 -12.99 -3.39 6.51
C CYS A 253 -14.44 -3.43 5.98
N MET A 254 -14.64 -3.65 4.69
CA MET A 254 -15.99 -3.84 4.13
C MET A 254 -16.62 -5.15 4.59
N ILE A 255 -15.85 -6.23 4.66
CA ILE A 255 -16.30 -7.53 5.18
C ILE A 255 -16.65 -7.39 6.66
N GLN A 256 -15.80 -6.75 7.46
CA GLN A 256 -16.06 -6.51 8.88
C GLN A 256 -17.38 -5.75 9.13
N GLU A 257 -17.69 -4.75 8.30
CA GLU A 257 -18.91 -3.94 8.46
C GLU A 257 -20.18 -4.63 7.95
N GLN A 258 -20.10 -5.34 6.82
CA GLN A 258 -21.28 -5.88 6.13
C GLN A 258 -21.49 -7.37 6.35
N LEU A 259 -20.45 -8.12 6.74
CA LEU A 259 -20.45 -9.57 7.00
C LEU A 259 -19.66 -9.89 8.28
N PRO A 260 -20.04 -9.33 9.45
CA PRO A 260 -19.25 -9.42 10.68
C PRO A 260 -19.01 -10.86 11.16
N GLU A 261 -20.01 -11.73 11.05
CA GLU A 261 -19.89 -13.15 11.42
C GLU A 261 -18.85 -13.88 10.55
N LEU A 262 -18.85 -13.60 9.24
CA LEU A 262 -17.89 -14.16 8.31
C LEU A 262 -16.48 -13.63 8.57
N HIS A 263 -16.36 -12.32 8.88
CA HIS A 263 -15.09 -11.72 9.25
C HIS A 263 -14.49 -12.36 10.52
N MET A 264 -15.30 -12.55 11.56
CA MET A 264 -14.87 -13.23 12.79
C MET A 264 -14.41 -14.66 12.51
N HIS A 265 -15.14 -15.39 11.67
CA HIS A 265 -14.75 -16.74 11.26
C HIS A 265 -13.42 -16.74 10.50
N PHE A 266 -13.24 -15.84 9.53
CA PHE A 266 -11.98 -15.68 8.81
C PHE A 266 -10.81 -15.38 9.76
N GLN A 267 -11.00 -14.51 10.76
CA GLN A 267 -9.99 -14.24 11.77
C GLN A 267 -9.67 -15.46 12.63
N ALA A 268 -10.70 -16.20 13.09
CA ALA A 268 -10.52 -17.41 13.88
C ALA A 268 -9.74 -18.49 13.12
N GLN A 269 -9.94 -18.59 11.80
CA GLN A 269 -9.23 -19.52 10.91
C GLN A 269 -7.90 -18.97 10.36
N SER A 270 -7.48 -17.75 10.77
CA SER A 270 -6.31 -17.06 10.19
C SER A 270 -6.35 -16.96 8.65
N PHE A 271 -7.56 -16.85 8.11
CA PHE A 271 -7.82 -16.81 6.67
C PHE A 271 -7.81 -15.36 6.18
N HIS A 272 -6.65 -14.93 5.69
CA HIS A 272 -6.44 -13.56 5.25
C HIS A 272 -7.03 -13.29 3.87
N THR A 273 -7.60 -12.10 3.69
CA THR A 273 -8.19 -11.61 2.43
C THR A 273 -7.25 -11.79 1.22
N SER A 274 -5.95 -11.60 1.42
CA SER A 274 -4.91 -11.75 0.39
C SER A 274 -4.81 -13.17 -0.18
N MET A 275 -5.23 -14.20 0.55
CA MET A 275 -5.12 -15.60 0.12
C MET A 275 -6.06 -15.93 -1.04
N TYR A 276 -7.22 -15.27 -1.13
CA TYR A 276 -8.23 -15.56 -2.14
C TYR A 276 -8.56 -14.37 -3.05
N ALA A 277 -8.46 -13.13 -2.55
CA ALA A 277 -8.91 -11.95 -3.29
C ALA A 277 -7.81 -11.30 -4.16
N SER A 278 -6.52 -11.62 -3.96
CA SER A 278 -5.44 -10.97 -4.71
C SER A 278 -5.63 -11.08 -6.23
N SER A 279 -6.01 -12.26 -6.73
CA SER A 279 -6.29 -12.48 -8.16
C SER A 279 -7.51 -11.69 -8.64
N TRP A 280 -8.51 -11.46 -7.80
CA TRP A 280 -9.72 -10.71 -8.15
C TRP A 280 -9.39 -9.26 -8.49
N PHE A 281 -8.54 -8.62 -7.69
CA PHE A 281 -8.11 -7.23 -7.92
C PHE A 281 -7.12 -7.13 -9.06
N LEU A 282 -6.12 -8.01 -9.10
CA LEU A 282 -5.07 -7.96 -10.11
C LEU A 282 -5.57 -8.31 -11.52
N THR A 283 -6.57 -9.19 -11.62
CA THR A 283 -7.03 -9.70 -12.94
C THR A 283 -8.48 -9.33 -13.24
N ILE A 284 -9.13 -8.55 -12.38
CA ILE A 284 -10.55 -8.16 -12.52
C ILE A 284 -11.40 -9.42 -12.73
N PHE A 285 -11.14 -10.44 -11.91
CA PHE A 285 -11.76 -11.78 -11.92
C PHE A 285 -11.51 -12.65 -13.16
N LEU A 286 -10.71 -12.22 -14.16
CA LEU A 286 -10.49 -12.97 -15.40
C LEU A 286 -9.82 -14.34 -15.21
N THR A 287 -9.10 -14.53 -14.11
CA THR A 287 -8.50 -15.83 -13.76
C THR A 287 -9.38 -16.71 -12.89
N SER A 288 -10.44 -16.14 -12.31
CA SER A 288 -11.24 -16.80 -11.27
C SER A 288 -12.64 -17.18 -11.76
N PHE A 289 -13.25 -16.41 -12.66
CA PHE A 289 -14.64 -16.61 -13.10
C PHE A 289 -14.73 -16.98 -14.58
N PRO A 290 -15.84 -17.63 -14.99
CA PRO A 290 -16.12 -17.91 -16.40
C PRO A 290 -16.03 -16.64 -17.26
N LEU A 291 -15.46 -16.77 -18.46
CA LEU A 291 -15.17 -15.64 -19.35
C LEU A 291 -16.40 -14.74 -19.63
N PRO A 292 -17.63 -15.25 -19.86
CA PRO A 292 -18.80 -14.39 -20.04
C PRO A 292 -19.10 -13.51 -18.83
N VAL A 293 -18.90 -14.02 -17.61
CA VAL A 293 -19.12 -13.29 -16.37
C VAL A 293 -18.01 -12.26 -16.15
N ALA A 294 -16.75 -12.68 -16.29
CA ALA A 294 -15.61 -11.78 -16.16
C ALA A 294 -15.65 -10.64 -17.18
N THR A 295 -16.04 -10.91 -18.44
CA THR A 295 -16.22 -9.88 -19.48
C THR A 295 -17.28 -8.85 -19.10
N ARG A 296 -18.38 -9.27 -18.48
CA ARG A 296 -19.42 -8.35 -18.03
C ARG A 296 -18.99 -7.50 -16.84
N ILE A 297 -18.20 -8.05 -15.92
CA ILE A 297 -17.57 -7.28 -14.85
C ILE A 297 -16.57 -6.28 -15.46
N PHE A 298 -15.82 -6.69 -16.48
CA PHE A 298 -14.88 -5.83 -17.20
C PHE A 298 -15.57 -4.67 -17.93
N ASP A 299 -16.72 -4.90 -18.56
CA ASP A 299 -17.55 -3.83 -19.17
C ASP A 299 -17.85 -2.72 -18.14
N ILE A 300 -18.24 -3.10 -16.91
CA ILE A 300 -18.56 -2.17 -15.83
C ILE A 300 -17.29 -1.51 -15.29
N PHE A 301 -16.20 -2.28 -15.12
CA PHE A 301 -14.91 -1.77 -14.71
C PHE A 301 -14.40 -0.66 -15.65
N MET A 302 -14.58 -0.83 -16.96
CA MET A 302 -14.25 0.19 -17.97
C MET A 302 -15.07 1.49 -17.81
N CYS A 303 -16.17 1.48 -17.07
CA CYS A 303 -17.00 2.67 -16.85
C CYS A 303 -16.91 3.24 -15.42
N GLU A 304 -16.72 2.38 -14.41
CA GLU A 304 -16.81 2.72 -12.99
C GLU A 304 -15.49 2.52 -12.22
N GLY A 305 -14.47 1.92 -12.85
CA GLY A 305 -13.17 1.64 -12.25
C GLY A 305 -13.24 0.54 -11.17
N LEU A 306 -12.27 0.57 -10.24
CA LEU A 306 -12.10 -0.48 -9.22
C LEU A 306 -13.28 -0.64 -8.24
N GLU A 307 -14.23 0.30 -8.17
CA GLU A 307 -15.41 0.18 -7.29
C GLU A 307 -16.18 -1.12 -7.55
N ILE A 308 -16.33 -1.52 -8.82
CA ILE A 308 -17.05 -2.75 -9.15
C ILE A 308 -16.35 -4.00 -8.59
N VAL A 309 -15.02 -3.98 -8.47
CA VAL A 309 -14.27 -5.13 -7.96
C VAL A 309 -14.58 -5.37 -6.49
N PHE A 310 -14.64 -4.30 -5.68
CA PHE A 310 -15.06 -4.40 -4.28
C PHE A 310 -16.52 -4.89 -4.16
N ARG A 311 -17.42 -4.35 -4.98
CA ARG A 311 -18.84 -4.73 -4.98
C ARG A 311 -19.05 -6.19 -5.34
N VAL A 312 -18.42 -6.67 -6.42
CA VAL A 312 -18.50 -8.07 -6.85
C VAL A 312 -17.85 -8.97 -5.81
N GLY A 313 -16.66 -8.63 -5.31
CA GLY A 313 -15.99 -9.41 -4.28
C GLY A 313 -16.88 -9.61 -3.04
N LEU A 314 -17.54 -8.55 -2.56
CA LEU A 314 -18.41 -8.65 -1.39
C LEU A 314 -19.72 -9.39 -1.71
N ALA A 315 -20.28 -9.21 -2.91
CA ALA A 315 -21.47 -9.93 -3.35
C ALA A 315 -21.23 -11.45 -3.41
N ILE A 316 -20.05 -11.87 -3.87
CA ILE A 316 -19.66 -13.28 -3.91
C ILE A 316 -19.57 -13.86 -2.50
N LEU A 317 -19.03 -13.10 -1.54
CA LEU A 317 -19.02 -13.49 -0.12
C LEU A 317 -20.45 -13.57 0.45
N GLN A 318 -21.31 -12.60 0.15
CA GLN A 318 -22.73 -12.62 0.57
C GLN A 318 -23.48 -13.84 0.04
N MET A 319 -23.26 -14.20 -1.22
CA MET A 319 -23.91 -15.35 -1.86
C MET A 319 -23.47 -16.68 -1.25
N ASN A 320 -22.26 -16.76 -0.69
CA ASN A 320 -21.67 -17.99 -0.17
C ASN A 320 -21.49 -18.00 1.36
N GLN A 321 -21.99 -16.98 2.07
CA GLN A 321 -21.74 -16.79 3.50
C GLN A 321 -22.13 -18.02 4.34
N THR A 322 -23.29 -18.61 4.06
CA THR A 322 -23.82 -19.75 4.81
C THR A 322 -22.95 -21.00 4.69
N GLU A 323 -22.29 -21.18 3.56
CA GLU A 323 -21.39 -22.32 3.30
C GLU A 323 -20.01 -22.02 3.88
N LEU A 324 -19.46 -20.83 3.63
CA LEU A 324 -18.11 -20.44 4.06
C LEU A 324 -17.94 -20.49 5.59
N ILE A 325 -18.97 -20.12 6.37
CA ILE A 325 -18.87 -20.11 7.84
C ILE A 325 -18.74 -21.52 8.45
N GLN A 326 -19.03 -22.57 7.67
CA GLN A 326 -18.96 -23.96 8.12
C GLN A 326 -17.62 -24.61 7.76
N LEU A 327 -16.80 -23.95 6.95
CA LEU A 327 -15.55 -24.50 6.41
C LEU A 327 -14.34 -24.02 7.20
N ASP A 328 -13.30 -24.84 7.27
CA ASP A 328 -11.99 -24.45 7.78
C ASP A 328 -11.18 -23.71 6.69
N MET A 329 -9.94 -23.32 7.02
CA MET A 329 -9.07 -22.58 6.10
C MET A 329 -8.90 -23.26 4.73
N GLU A 330 -8.64 -24.57 4.71
CA GLU A 330 -8.46 -25.32 3.46
C GLU A 330 -9.78 -25.46 2.69
N GLY A 331 -10.87 -25.79 3.39
CA GLY A 331 -12.20 -25.91 2.81
C GLY A 331 -12.66 -24.61 2.15
N MET A 332 -12.44 -23.47 2.80
CA MET A 332 -12.73 -22.15 2.22
C MET A 332 -11.93 -21.90 0.95
N LEU A 333 -10.62 -22.20 0.95
CA LEU A 333 -9.78 -22.02 -0.23
C LEU A 333 -10.25 -22.88 -1.42
N GLN A 334 -10.60 -24.15 -1.16
CA GLN A 334 -11.16 -25.03 -2.18
C GLN A 334 -12.52 -24.53 -2.69
N HIS A 335 -13.36 -23.96 -1.80
CA HIS A 335 -14.65 -23.37 -2.15
C HIS A 335 -14.49 -22.20 -3.13
N PHE A 336 -13.57 -21.28 -2.84
CA PHE A 336 -13.27 -20.14 -3.73
C PHE A 336 -12.73 -20.57 -5.10
N GLN A 337 -11.88 -21.60 -5.14
CA GLN A 337 -11.23 -22.04 -6.37
C GLN A 337 -12.11 -22.94 -7.25
N LYS A 338 -12.98 -23.76 -6.65
CA LYS A 338 -13.74 -24.78 -7.37
C LYS A 338 -15.23 -24.50 -7.36
N ILE A 339 -15.85 -24.23 -6.22
CA ILE A 339 -17.31 -24.20 -6.12
C ILE A 339 -17.88 -22.89 -6.67
N ILE A 340 -17.33 -21.76 -6.23
CA ILE A 340 -17.83 -20.44 -6.65
C ILE A 340 -17.82 -20.26 -8.17
N PRO A 341 -16.74 -20.57 -8.92
CA PRO A 341 -16.74 -20.41 -10.37
C PRO A 341 -17.88 -21.18 -11.08
N HIS A 342 -18.16 -22.42 -10.65
CA HIS A 342 -19.23 -23.25 -11.23
C HIS A 342 -20.63 -22.69 -10.92
N GLN A 343 -20.84 -22.05 -9.77
CA GLN A 343 -22.12 -21.38 -9.47
C GLN A 343 -22.42 -20.23 -10.47
N LEU A 344 -21.37 -19.65 -11.06
CA LEU A 344 -21.46 -18.53 -11.99
C LEU A 344 -21.67 -18.94 -13.45
N ASP A 345 -21.65 -20.24 -13.76
CA ASP A 345 -21.92 -20.76 -15.12
C ASP A 345 -23.34 -20.42 -15.61
N SER A 346 -24.26 -20.19 -14.66
CA SER A 346 -25.64 -19.76 -14.96
C SER A 346 -25.74 -18.34 -15.57
N GLY A 347 -24.66 -17.57 -15.52
CA GLY A 347 -24.55 -16.26 -16.15
C GLY A 347 -24.26 -15.10 -15.18
N PRO A 348 -24.05 -13.89 -15.73
CA PRO A 348 -23.54 -12.72 -15.00
C PRO A 348 -24.60 -12.00 -14.16
N ASP A 349 -25.88 -12.12 -14.51
CA ASP A 349 -26.93 -11.20 -14.05
C ASP A 349 -27.14 -11.26 -12.53
N LYS A 350 -27.14 -12.46 -11.94
CA LYS A 350 -27.33 -12.64 -10.50
C LYS A 350 -26.20 -11.98 -9.69
N VAL A 351 -24.96 -12.14 -10.13
CA VAL A 351 -23.79 -11.55 -9.45
C VAL A 351 -23.81 -10.03 -9.58
N ILE A 352 -24.06 -9.50 -10.78
CA ILE A 352 -24.09 -8.06 -11.02
C ILE A 352 -25.24 -7.41 -10.24
N GLN A 353 -26.43 -8.01 -10.23
CA GLN A 353 -27.56 -7.52 -9.45
C GLN A 353 -27.22 -7.48 -7.95
N THR A 354 -26.60 -8.54 -7.43
CA THR A 354 -26.19 -8.61 -6.01
C THR A 354 -25.08 -7.58 -5.71
N ALA A 355 -24.11 -7.38 -6.61
CA ALA A 355 -23.04 -6.39 -6.48
C ALA A 355 -23.58 -4.94 -6.38
N TYR A 356 -24.68 -4.61 -7.05
CA TYR A 356 -25.31 -3.29 -6.91
C TYR A 356 -26.19 -3.15 -5.66
N GLN A 357 -26.50 -4.24 -4.94
CA GLN A 357 -27.12 -4.18 -3.61
C GLN A 357 -26.09 -3.94 -2.50
N VAL A 358 -24.81 -4.26 -2.75
CA VAL A 358 -23.70 -3.96 -1.83
C VAL A 358 -23.59 -2.45 -1.60
N LYS A 359 -23.43 -2.05 -0.33
CA LYS A 359 -23.21 -0.64 0.01
C LYS A 359 -21.73 -0.31 -0.16
N TYR A 360 -21.41 0.57 -1.11
CA TYR A 360 -20.05 1.11 -1.28
C TYR A 360 -20.06 2.61 -1.00
N ASN A 361 -19.17 3.06 -0.12
CA ASN A 361 -19.06 4.46 0.28
C ASN A 361 -17.69 5.02 -0.09
N ALA A 362 -17.61 5.73 -1.23
CA ALA A 362 -16.37 6.31 -1.74
C ALA A 362 -15.66 7.25 -0.74
N LYS A 363 -16.41 7.99 0.10
CA LYS A 363 -15.81 8.86 1.14
C LYS A 363 -15.14 8.04 2.23
N LYS A 364 -15.76 6.92 2.64
CA LYS A 364 -15.18 5.99 3.61
C LYS A 364 -13.94 5.31 3.06
N MET A 365 -13.95 4.87 1.79
CA MET A 365 -12.78 4.26 1.15
C MET A 365 -11.57 5.20 1.16
N LYS A 366 -11.76 6.48 0.83
CA LYS A 366 -10.71 7.50 0.93
C LYS A 366 -10.23 7.75 2.37
N LYS A 367 -11.10 7.57 3.37
CA LYS A 367 -10.70 7.66 4.78
C LYS A 367 -9.82 6.45 5.16
N LEU A 368 -10.24 5.25 4.79
CA LEU A 368 -9.48 4.01 5.01
C LEU A 368 -8.12 4.04 4.31
N GLU A 369 -8.04 4.66 3.14
CA GLU A 369 -6.76 4.90 2.45
C GLU A 369 -5.80 5.75 3.29
N LYS A 370 -6.26 6.88 3.83
CA LYS A 370 -5.44 7.72 4.71
C LYS A 370 -5.02 6.98 5.99
N GLU A 371 -5.93 6.22 6.57
CA GLU A 371 -5.68 5.40 7.75
C GLU A 371 -4.60 4.34 7.48
N TYR A 372 -4.75 3.58 6.39
CA TYR A 372 -3.78 2.58 5.97
C TYR A 372 -2.40 3.17 5.68
N THR A 373 -2.34 4.30 4.98
CA THR A 373 -1.07 5.00 4.74
C THR A 373 -0.42 5.41 6.07
N THR A 374 -1.19 5.91 7.03
CA THR A 374 -0.67 6.26 8.36
C THR A 374 -0.13 5.04 9.10
N ILE A 375 -0.84 3.92 9.05
CA ILE A 375 -0.41 2.63 9.63
C ILE A 375 0.91 2.21 8.98
N LYS A 376 1.01 2.22 7.65
CA LYS A 376 2.21 1.80 6.93
C LYS A 376 3.40 2.73 7.13
N THR A 377 3.19 4.04 7.20
CA THR A 377 4.27 4.99 7.54
C THR A 377 4.81 4.71 8.95
N LYS A 378 3.92 4.51 9.93
CA LYS A 378 4.33 4.18 11.29
C LYS A 378 5.07 2.83 11.37
N GLU A 379 4.57 1.79 10.71
CA GLU A 379 5.26 0.50 10.62
C GLU A 379 6.65 0.64 9.99
N MET A 380 6.80 1.47 8.96
CA MET A 380 8.09 1.72 8.32
C MET A 380 9.05 2.46 9.26
N GLU A 381 8.58 3.48 9.99
CA GLU A 381 9.36 4.19 11.01
C GLU A 381 9.82 3.23 12.12
N GLU A 382 8.93 2.37 12.62
CA GLU A 382 9.23 1.34 13.60
C GLU A 382 10.28 0.33 13.06
N GLN A 383 10.18 -0.08 11.80
CA GLN A 383 11.17 -0.96 11.16
C GLN A 383 12.54 -0.29 11.01
N VAL A 384 12.59 1.00 10.69
CA VAL A 384 13.84 1.77 10.61
C VAL A 384 14.49 1.87 11.99
N GLU A 385 13.70 2.15 13.04
CA GLU A 385 14.21 2.21 14.41
C GLU A 385 14.67 0.84 14.90
N ILE A 386 13.94 -0.24 14.60
CA ILE A 386 14.37 -1.61 14.91
C ILE A 386 15.71 -1.92 14.23
N LYS A 387 15.89 -1.56 12.96
CA LYS A 387 17.17 -1.75 12.25
C LYS A 387 18.30 -0.95 12.89
N ARG A 388 18.05 0.31 13.26
CA ARG A 388 19.03 1.16 13.97
C ARG A 388 19.44 0.53 15.31
N LEU A 389 18.48 0.11 16.12
CA LEU A 389 18.72 -0.54 17.41
C LEU A 389 19.47 -1.87 17.24
N ARG A 390 19.19 -2.64 16.18
CA ARG A 390 19.94 -3.87 15.86
C ARG A 390 21.40 -3.58 15.52
N THR A 391 21.68 -2.54 14.73
CA THR A 391 23.04 -2.12 14.40
C THR A 391 23.79 -1.63 15.64
N GLU A 392 23.14 -0.81 16.48
CA GLU A 392 23.73 -0.35 17.74
C GLU A 392 24.03 -1.51 18.69
N ASN A 393 23.11 -2.47 18.85
CA ASN A 393 23.35 -3.68 19.63
C ASN A 393 24.51 -4.52 19.07
N ARG A 394 24.67 -4.61 17.74
CA ARG A 394 25.81 -5.29 17.12
C ARG A 394 27.13 -4.61 17.46
N LEU A 395 27.18 -3.27 17.40
CA LEU A 395 28.37 -2.50 17.75
C LEU A 395 28.72 -2.61 19.24
N LEU A 396 27.72 -2.56 20.13
CA LEU A 396 27.91 -2.75 21.57
C LEU A 396 28.47 -4.14 21.88
N LYS A 397 27.96 -5.20 21.24
CA LYS A 397 28.51 -6.56 21.37
C LYS A 397 29.98 -6.63 20.93
N GLN A 398 30.33 -6.05 19.78
CA GLN A 398 31.74 -6.00 19.34
C GLN A 398 32.64 -5.25 20.33
N ARG A 399 32.12 -4.19 20.97
CA ARG A 399 32.85 -3.42 21.98
C ARG A 399 33.07 -4.24 23.25
N ILE A 400 32.06 -5.00 23.70
CA ILE A 400 32.18 -5.95 24.80
C ILE A 400 33.22 -7.03 24.48
N ASP A 401 33.14 -7.68 23.32
CA ASP A 401 34.12 -8.70 22.90
C ASP A 401 35.56 -8.15 22.85
N THR A 402 35.72 -6.89 22.42
CA THR A 402 37.03 -6.23 22.38
C THR A 402 37.56 -5.95 23.79
N LEU A 403 36.69 -5.56 24.72
CA LEU A 403 37.05 -5.35 26.13
C LEU A 403 37.39 -6.68 26.82
N GLU A 404 36.64 -7.75 26.54
CA GLU A 404 36.91 -9.09 27.07
C GLU A 404 38.21 -9.67 26.53
N LYS A 405 38.51 -9.48 25.24
CA LYS A 405 39.79 -9.91 24.63
C LYS A 405 41.01 -9.14 25.13
N LYS A 406 40.85 -7.92 25.66
CA LYS A 406 41.98 -7.13 26.17
C LYS A 406 42.57 -7.66 27.47
N GLY A 407 42.00 -8.69 28.11
CA GLY A 407 42.47 -9.20 29.41
C GLY A 407 42.41 -8.13 30.50
N PRO A 408 42.65 -8.43 31.79
CA PRO A 408 42.53 -7.42 32.84
C PRO A 408 43.66 -6.40 32.70
N PRO A 409 43.41 -5.16 32.26
CA PRO A 409 44.40 -4.11 32.40
C PRO A 409 44.43 -3.76 33.89
N ARG A 410 45.55 -3.23 34.39
CA ARG A 410 45.52 -2.46 35.63
C ARG A 410 44.61 -1.26 35.39
N PHE A 411 43.32 -1.40 35.69
CA PHE A 411 42.35 -0.34 35.55
C PHE A 411 42.76 0.80 36.47
N SER A 412 42.91 2.00 35.92
CA SER A 412 42.93 3.20 36.76
C SER A 412 41.57 3.31 37.45
N GLU A 413 41.57 3.79 38.69
CA GLU A 413 40.38 4.00 39.52
C GLU A 413 39.26 4.77 38.79
N GLU A 414 39.66 5.66 37.87
CA GLU A 414 38.78 6.44 36.99
C GLU A 414 38.03 5.60 35.95
N SER A 415 38.68 4.55 35.40
CA SER A 415 38.04 3.63 34.45
C SER A 415 37.00 2.74 35.14
N VAL A 416 37.26 2.37 36.40
CA VAL A 416 36.32 1.59 37.22
C VAL A 416 35.10 2.44 37.58
N LEU A 417 35.30 3.70 37.98
CA LEU A 417 34.22 4.64 38.28
C LEU A 417 33.36 4.95 37.05
N GLN A 418 33.96 5.04 35.87
CA GLN A 418 33.23 5.24 34.60
C GLN A 418 32.36 4.02 34.27
N LEU A 419 32.90 2.81 34.41
CA LEU A 419 32.15 1.57 34.21
C LEU A 419 31.04 1.37 35.25
N GLU A 420 31.26 1.77 36.50
CA GLU A 420 30.22 1.76 37.54
C GLU A 420 29.07 2.72 37.18
N ARG A 421 29.37 3.94 36.70
CA ARG A 421 28.32 4.87 36.24
C ARG A 421 27.54 4.32 35.05
N GLU A 422 28.23 3.76 34.07
CA GLU A 422 27.58 3.16 32.89
C GLU A 422 26.73 1.94 33.28
N LEU A 423 27.19 1.11 34.22
CA LEU A 423 26.41 0.00 34.77
C LEU A 423 25.17 0.48 35.53
N VAL A 424 25.29 1.52 36.35
CA VAL A 424 24.15 2.13 37.06
C VAL A 424 23.15 2.69 36.06
N GLN A 425 23.61 3.35 34.99
CA GLN A 425 22.75 3.91 33.97
C GLN A 425 22.07 2.83 33.12
N ALA A 426 22.76 1.73 32.83
CA ALA A 426 22.19 0.56 32.16
C ALA A 426 21.13 -0.13 33.03
N ARG A 427 21.40 -0.32 34.32
CA ARG A 427 20.45 -0.85 35.31
C ARG A 427 19.22 0.04 35.45
N LEU A 428 19.38 1.37 35.39
CA LEU A 428 18.27 2.32 35.43
C LEU A 428 17.38 2.18 34.19
N LYS A 429 17.97 2.15 32.99
CA LYS A 429 17.23 1.94 31.73
C LYS A 429 16.53 0.58 31.70
N GLU A 430 17.17 -0.46 32.22
CA GLU A 430 16.56 -1.78 32.35
C GLU A 430 15.33 -1.73 33.27
N ALA A 431 15.45 -1.09 34.44
CA ALA A 431 14.34 -0.91 35.37
C ALA A 431 13.18 -0.09 34.77
N GLU A 432 13.49 0.97 34.00
CA GLU A 432 12.49 1.76 33.27
C GLU A 432 11.76 0.90 32.23
N SER A 433 12.50 0.10 31.45
CA SER A 433 11.92 -0.81 30.45
C SER A 433 11.06 -1.92 31.08
N GLN A 434 11.46 -2.43 32.24
CA GLN A 434 10.71 -3.43 32.99
C GLN A 434 9.43 -2.85 33.58
N CYS A 435 9.47 -1.60 34.08
CA CYS A 435 8.26 -0.90 34.52
C CYS A 435 7.29 -0.68 33.36
N ALA A 436 7.77 -0.26 32.18
CA ALA A 436 6.94 -0.08 31.00
C ALA A 436 6.32 -1.40 30.50
N LEU A 437 7.08 -2.51 30.54
CA LEU A 437 6.57 -3.85 30.22
C LEU A 437 5.47 -4.28 31.19
N LYS A 438 5.65 -4.03 32.49
CA LYS A 438 4.65 -4.34 33.51
C LYS A 438 3.37 -3.52 33.31
N GLU A 439 3.49 -2.22 33.02
CA GLU A 439 2.34 -1.38 32.68
C GLU A 439 1.60 -1.87 31.42
N MET A 440 2.33 -2.39 30.43
CA MET A 440 1.72 -2.93 29.21
C MET A 440 1.00 -4.25 29.48
N GLN A 441 1.58 -5.12 30.31
CA GLN A 441 0.92 -6.35 30.79
C GLN A 441 -0.33 -6.03 31.60
N ASP A 442 -0.27 -5.05 32.49
CA ASP A 442 -1.43 -4.60 33.28
C ASP A 442 -2.52 -4.03 32.37
N LYS A 443 -2.17 -3.30 31.31
CA LYS A 443 -3.12 -2.82 30.29
C LYS A 443 -3.74 -3.95 29.48
N ILE A 444 -2.99 -5.00 29.16
CA ILE A 444 -3.52 -6.19 28.49
C ILE A 444 -4.50 -6.91 29.42
N LEU A 445 -4.14 -7.13 30.68
CA LEU A 445 -5.04 -7.70 31.69
C LEU A 445 -6.31 -6.86 31.89
N ASP A 446 -6.20 -5.54 31.93
CA ASP A 446 -7.36 -4.64 32.00
C ASP A 446 -8.19 -4.66 30.70
N MET A 447 -7.57 -4.88 29.55
CA MET A 447 -8.28 -5.08 28.28
C MET A 447 -9.01 -6.42 28.25
N GLU A 448 -8.37 -7.50 28.71
CA GLU A 448 -8.96 -8.84 28.83
C GLU A 448 -10.12 -8.85 29.83
N LYS A 449 -9.97 -8.14 30.96
CA LYS A 449 -11.02 -7.93 31.96
C LYS A 449 -12.17 -7.07 31.42
N ARG A 450 -11.88 -6.11 30.54
CA ARG A 450 -12.90 -5.33 29.81
C ARG A 450 -13.60 -6.15 28.73
N ASN A 451 -12.89 -7.07 28.06
CA ASN A 451 -13.49 -7.99 27.10
C ASN A 451 -14.41 -9.00 27.77
N THR A 452 -14.03 -9.51 28.95
CA THR A 452 -14.87 -10.42 29.76
C THR A 452 -16.04 -9.72 30.48
N SER A 453 -16.10 -8.38 30.47
CA SER A 453 -17.20 -7.59 31.04
C SER A 453 -18.10 -6.90 30.00
N LEU A 454 -17.94 -7.23 28.71
CA LEU A 454 -18.95 -6.94 27.68
C LEU A 454 -20.19 -7.85 27.93
N PRO A 455 -21.43 -7.36 27.80
CA PRO A 455 -22.63 -8.12 28.14
C PRO A 455 -23.06 -9.05 27.00
N ASP A 456 -22.47 -10.25 26.93
CA ASP A 456 -22.59 -11.18 25.78
C ASP A 456 -23.19 -12.56 26.13
N ASP A 457 -24.32 -12.61 26.84
CA ASP A 457 -25.12 -13.86 26.92
C ASP A 457 -26.55 -13.57 27.44
N THR A 458 -26.64 -12.71 28.46
CA THR A 458 -27.92 -12.40 29.12
C THR A 458 -28.88 -11.61 28.23
N ASN A 459 -28.35 -10.73 27.38
CA ASN A 459 -29.15 -9.96 26.42
C ASN A 459 -29.61 -10.83 25.25
N VAL A 460 -28.78 -11.77 24.81
CA VAL A 460 -29.13 -12.72 23.73
C VAL A 460 -30.22 -13.67 24.21
N ALA A 461 -30.10 -14.22 25.43
CA ALA A 461 -31.13 -15.06 26.03
C ALA A 461 -32.47 -14.33 26.18
N ARG A 462 -32.46 -13.06 26.65
CA ARG A 462 -33.69 -12.26 26.79
C ARG A 462 -34.32 -11.95 25.43
N LEU A 463 -33.52 -11.63 24.42
CA LEU A 463 -34.01 -11.37 23.06
C LEU A 463 -34.53 -12.65 22.39
N GLN A 464 -33.94 -13.81 22.68
CA GLN A 464 -34.44 -15.11 22.24
C GLN A 464 -35.79 -15.45 22.89
N GLU A 465 -35.97 -15.22 24.20
CA GLU A 465 -37.26 -15.38 24.87
C GLU A 465 -38.34 -14.42 24.33
N GLU A 466 -37.98 -13.14 24.10
CA GLU A 466 -38.89 -12.17 23.49
C GLU A 466 -39.30 -12.58 22.07
N LEU A 467 -38.37 -13.10 21.27
CA LEU A 467 -38.64 -13.59 19.91
C LEU A 467 -39.53 -14.84 19.90
N ILE A 468 -39.30 -15.80 20.80
CA ILE A 468 -40.15 -16.98 20.99
C ILE A 468 -41.57 -16.55 21.36
N GLY A 469 -41.70 -15.58 22.29
CA GLY A 469 -42.99 -15.03 22.69
C GLY A 469 -43.75 -14.33 21.56
N VAL A 470 -43.05 -13.60 20.68
CA VAL A 470 -43.66 -12.98 19.49
C VAL A 470 -44.13 -14.05 18.50
N LYS A 471 -43.31 -15.08 18.26
CA LYS A 471 -43.65 -16.17 17.33
C LYS A 471 -44.84 -17.01 17.79
N LEU A 472 -44.98 -17.25 19.09
CA LEU A 472 -46.16 -17.90 19.67
C LEU A 472 -47.44 -17.09 19.45
N ARG A 473 -47.41 -15.77 19.70
CA ARG A 473 -48.57 -14.89 19.46
C ARG A 473 -48.96 -14.82 17.98
N GLU A 474 -47.99 -14.81 17.08
CA GLU A 474 -48.22 -14.86 15.63
C GLU A 474 -48.91 -16.18 15.22
N ALA A 475 -48.46 -17.31 15.78
CA ALA A 475 -49.05 -18.62 15.52
C ALA A 475 -50.50 -18.71 16.04
N GLU A 476 -50.77 -18.21 17.24
CA GLU A 476 -52.12 -18.15 17.83
C GLU A 476 -53.07 -17.30 16.97
N ALA A 477 -52.63 -16.14 16.50
CA ALA A 477 -53.41 -15.30 15.60
C ALA A 477 -53.73 -15.99 14.26
N LEU A 478 -52.77 -16.72 13.69
CA LEU A 478 -52.98 -17.51 12.48
C LEU A 478 -53.97 -18.66 12.69
N THR A 479 -53.96 -19.31 13.86
CA THR A 479 -54.96 -20.34 14.19
C THR A 479 -56.36 -19.74 14.35
N GLY A 480 -56.51 -18.60 15.04
CA GLY A 480 -57.78 -17.90 15.15
C GLY A 480 -58.35 -17.46 13.79
N LEU A 481 -57.48 -17.03 12.86
CA LEU A 481 -57.90 -16.70 11.49
C LEU A 481 -58.43 -17.93 10.74
N LYS A 482 -57.82 -19.11 10.92
CA LYS A 482 -58.27 -20.35 10.30
C LYS A 482 -59.63 -20.79 10.84
N GLU A 483 -59.84 -20.70 12.15
CA GLU A 483 -61.13 -21.00 12.79
C GLU A 483 -62.24 -20.08 12.28
N LEU A 484 -61.96 -18.77 12.19
CA LEU A 484 -62.92 -17.80 11.66
C LEU A 484 -63.29 -18.09 10.20
N ARG A 485 -62.30 -18.45 9.37
CA ARG A 485 -62.57 -18.88 7.98
C ARG A 485 -63.41 -20.15 7.91
N GLN A 486 -63.29 -21.08 8.87
CA GLN A 486 -64.15 -22.26 8.94
C GLN A 486 -65.58 -21.89 9.33
N GLN A 487 -65.76 -21.02 10.32
CA GLN A 487 -67.08 -20.55 10.73
C GLN A 487 -67.83 -19.84 9.59
N VAL A 488 -67.13 -19.03 8.79
CA VAL A 488 -67.72 -18.40 7.60
C VAL A 488 -68.19 -19.44 6.59
N ARG A 489 -67.39 -20.48 6.31
CA ARG A 489 -67.79 -21.59 5.43
C ARG A 489 -69.01 -22.33 5.94
N ASP A 490 -69.06 -22.63 7.24
CA ASP A 490 -70.19 -23.34 7.85
C ASP A 490 -71.47 -22.50 7.78
N LEU A 491 -71.38 -21.17 7.93
CA LEU A 491 -72.49 -20.24 7.77
C LEU A 491 -72.95 -20.14 6.31
N GLU A 492 -72.03 -20.08 5.34
CA GLU A 492 -72.36 -20.13 3.92
C GLU A 492 -73.08 -21.43 3.54
N GLU A 493 -72.64 -22.58 4.07
CA GLU A 493 -73.28 -23.86 3.81
C GLU A 493 -74.68 -23.92 4.45
N HIS A 494 -74.87 -23.37 5.65
CA HIS A 494 -76.20 -23.22 6.25
C HIS A 494 -77.10 -22.30 5.43
N TRP A 495 -76.57 -21.20 4.92
CA TRP A 495 -77.31 -20.26 4.08
C TRP A 495 -77.73 -20.90 2.75
N GLN A 496 -76.82 -21.63 2.10
CA GLN A 496 -77.15 -22.37 0.87
C GLN A 496 -78.19 -23.46 1.10
N ARG A 497 -78.09 -24.22 2.20
CA ARG A 497 -79.12 -25.19 2.58
C ARG A 497 -80.46 -24.54 2.89
N HIS A 498 -80.46 -23.34 3.45
CA HIS A 498 -81.69 -22.57 3.71
C HIS A 498 -82.34 -22.13 2.39
N LEU A 499 -81.57 -21.51 1.48
CA LEU A 499 -82.02 -21.10 0.15
C LEU A 499 -82.60 -22.26 -0.67
N ALA A 500 -81.96 -23.43 -0.62
CA ALA A 500 -82.45 -24.63 -1.30
C ALA A 500 -83.81 -25.12 -0.76
N ARG A 501 -84.12 -24.87 0.53
CA ARG A 501 -85.39 -25.26 1.17
C ARG A 501 -86.51 -24.26 0.90
N THR A 502 -86.21 -22.98 0.74
CA THR A 502 -87.21 -21.91 0.56
C THR A 502 -87.58 -21.63 -0.90
N ALA A 503 -86.78 -22.08 -1.88
CA ALA A 503 -87.02 -21.84 -3.31
C ALA A 503 -88.33 -22.43 -3.89
N GLY A 504 -89.02 -23.34 -3.18
CA GLY A 504 -90.13 -24.11 -3.74
C GLY A 504 -91.57 -23.73 -3.36
N ARG A 505 -91.84 -22.67 -2.55
CA ARG A 505 -93.15 -22.61 -1.83
C ARG A 505 -93.98 -21.33 -1.86
N TRP A 506 -93.82 -20.41 -2.82
CA TRP A 506 -94.64 -19.19 -2.83
C TRP A 506 -95.08 -18.78 -4.24
N LYS A 507 -96.34 -19.10 -4.58
CA LYS A 507 -97.09 -18.52 -5.70
C LYS A 507 -97.82 -17.25 -5.23
N ASP A 508 -97.90 -16.26 -6.11
CA ASP A 508 -97.88 -14.82 -5.78
C ASP A 508 -99.12 -14.20 -5.11
N SER A 509 -98.86 -13.18 -4.28
CA SER A 509 -99.82 -12.24 -3.69
C SER A 509 -99.15 -10.87 -3.55
N PRO A 510 -99.83 -9.73 -3.72
CA PRO A 510 -99.23 -8.39 -3.65
C PRO A 510 -98.65 -8.04 -2.26
N LYS A 511 -98.98 -8.79 -1.20
CA LYS A 511 -98.32 -8.68 0.12
C LYS A 511 -96.92 -9.32 0.16
N LYS A 512 -96.60 -10.18 -0.82
CA LYS A 512 -95.29 -10.82 -0.97
C LYS A 512 -94.24 -9.84 -1.48
N ASN A 513 -94.62 -8.86 -2.30
CA ASN A 513 -93.70 -7.82 -2.75
C ASN A 513 -93.31 -6.91 -1.58
N THR A 514 -94.27 -6.43 -0.79
CA THR A 514 -93.96 -5.62 0.40
C THR A 514 -93.21 -6.43 1.47
N LEU A 515 -93.51 -7.72 1.64
CA LEU A 515 -92.77 -8.58 2.57
C LEU A 515 -91.35 -8.87 2.05
N SER A 516 -91.18 -9.11 0.76
CA SER A 516 -89.87 -9.30 0.11
C SER A 516 -89.05 -8.03 0.18
N GLU A 517 -89.65 -6.87 -0.10
CA GLU A 517 -89.00 -5.55 0.01
C GLU A 517 -88.56 -5.28 1.45
N LEU A 518 -89.42 -5.53 2.45
CA LEU A 518 -89.03 -5.38 3.86
C LEU A 518 -87.97 -6.42 4.30
N GLN A 519 -87.99 -7.62 3.73
CA GLN A 519 -87.01 -8.66 4.01
C GLN A 519 -85.65 -8.35 3.35
N ASP A 520 -85.66 -7.79 2.14
CA ASP A 520 -84.49 -7.30 1.43
C ASP A 520 -83.93 -6.04 2.10
N GLU A 521 -84.77 -5.12 2.57
CA GLU A 521 -84.35 -3.98 3.39
C GLU A 521 -83.72 -4.44 4.70
N LEU A 522 -84.34 -5.38 5.41
CA LEU A 522 -83.79 -5.94 6.65
C LEU A 522 -82.45 -6.64 6.42
N MET A 523 -82.32 -7.42 5.34
CA MET A 523 -81.06 -8.04 4.95
C MET A 523 -80.01 -6.99 4.57
N SER A 524 -80.39 -5.92 3.87
CA SER A 524 -79.49 -4.81 3.54
C SER A 524 -79.00 -4.06 4.79
N VAL A 525 -79.86 -3.91 5.80
CA VAL A 525 -79.50 -3.27 7.08
C VAL A 525 -78.58 -4.19 7.87
N ARG A 526 -78.85 -5.50 7.91
CA ARG A 526 -77.97 -6.48 8.56
C ARG A 526 -76.61 -6.60 7.89
N LEU A 527 -76.55 -6.51 6.56
CA LEU A 527 -75.29 -6.49 5.82
C LEU A 527 -74.48 -5.24 6.18
N ARG A 528 -75.12 -4.06 6.16
CA ARG A 528 -74.47 -2.80 6.59
C ARG A 528 -74.04 -2.82 8.05
N GLU A 529 -74.83 -3.43 8.94
CA GLU A 529 -74.45 -3.59 10.34
C GLU A 529 -73.24 -4.52 10.48
N ALA A 530 -73.22 -5.64 9.75
CA ALA A 530 -72.09 -6.57 9.74
C ALA A 530 -70.82 -5.92 9.15
N GLU A 531 -70.95 -5.14 8.09
CA GLU A 531 -69.88 -4.33 7.49
C GLU A 531 -69.35 -3.30 8.49
N ALA A 532 -70.22 -2.51 9.13
CA ALA A 532 -69.82 -1.55 10.15
C ALA A 532 -69.16 -2.22 11.37
N GLN A 533 -69.61 -3.40 11.78
CA GLN A 533 -68.98 -4.19 12.84
C GLN A 533 -67.61 -4.75 12.41
N ALA A 534 -67.44 -5.13 11.16
CA ALA A 534 -66.16 -5.57 10.62
C ALA A 534 -65.16 -4.40 10.58
N GLU A 535 -65.59 -3.24 10.09
CA GLU A 535 -64.80 -1.99 10.10
C GLU A 535 -64.42 -1.55 11.53
N LEU A 536 -65.35 -1.68 12.49
CA LEU A 536 -65.05 -1.37 13.90
C LEU A 536 -64.01 -2.33 14.51
N ARG A 537 -64.03 -3.62 14.12
CA ARG A 537 -63.02 -4.58 14.56
C ARG A 537 -61.67 -4.31 13.91
N GLU A 538 -61.65 -4.00 12.62
CA GLU A 538 -60.43 -3.67 11.89
C GLU A 538 -59.77 -2.40 12.44
N THR A 539 -60.56 -1.36 12.70
CA THR A 539 -60.05 -0.13 13.32
C THR A 539 -59.51 -0.35 14.73
N ARG A 540 -60.14 -1.21 15.55
CA ARG A 540 -59.60 -1.62 16.86
C ARG A 540 -58.30 -2.42 16.75
N GLN A 541 -58.18 -3.30 15.77
CA GLN A 541 -56.94 -4.02 15.52
C GLN A 541 -55.82 -3.04 15.12
N ARG A 542 -56.08 -2.12 14.20
CA ARG A 542 -55.10 -1.08 13.81
C ARG A 542 -54.71 -0.19 15.00
N MET A 543 -55.65 0.10 15.90
CA MET A 543 -55.37 0.86 17.13
C MET A 543 -54.40 0.10 18.05
N LEU A 544 -54.63 -1.20 18.28
CA LEU A 544 -53.72 -2.04 19.07
C LEU A 544 -52.34 -2.18 18.41
N GLU A 545 -52.27 -2.35 17.10
CA GLU A 545 -51.01 -2.37 16.34
C GLU A 545 -50.25 -1.05 16.53
N MET A 546 -50.93 0.10 16.43
CA MET A 546 -50.32 1.41 16.67
C MET A 546 -49.86 1.60 18.11
N ASP A 547 -50.62 1.12 19.11
CA ASP A 547 -50.22 1.20 20.52
C ASP A 547 -48.97 0.34 20.80
N THR A 548 -48.90 -0.87 20.25
CA THR A 548 -47.70 -1.70 20.36
C THR A 548 -46.49 -1.07 19.67
N GLN A 549 -46.69 -0.46 18.49
CA GLN A 549 -45.64 0.26 17.78
C GLN A 549 -45.14 1.48 18.57
N ASN A 550 -46.05 2.25 19.18
CA ASN A 550 -45.70 3.36 20.07
C ASN A 550 -44.89 2.88 21.28
N GLN A 551 -45.26 1.74 21.87
CA GLN A 551 -44.53 1.18 23.01
C GLN A 551 -43.11 0.71 22.62
N ILE A 552 -42.96 0.12 21.43
CA ILE A 552 -41.64 -0.24 20.87
C ILE A 552 -40.80 1.01 20.65
N GLN A 553 -41.36 2.05 20.03
CA GLN A 553 -40.65 3.31 19.78
C GLN A 553 -40.25 4.01 21.09
N SER A 554 -41.12 4.03 22.09
CA SER A 554 -40.82 4.59 23.42
C SER A 554 -39.67 3.85 24.11
N ASN A 555 -39.65 2.52 24.02
CA ASN A 555 -38.56 1.71 24.57
C ASN A 555 -37.24 1.92 23.81
N GLN A 556 -37.28 2.03 22.48
CA GLN A 556 -36.10 2.36 21.68
C GLN A 556 -35.54 3.73 22.06
N LEU A 557 -36.40 4.74 22.22
CA LEU A 557 -36.00 6.07 22.64
C LEU A 557 -35.33 6.03 24.03
N ARG A 558 -35.90 5.30 24.99
CA ARG A 558 -35.32 5.17 26.34
C ARG A 558 -33.93 4.50 26.31
N ARG A 559 -33.73 3.49 25.46
CA ARG A 559 -32.40 2.86 25.29
C ARG A 559 -31.39 3.83 24.68
N ALA A 560 -31.79 4.56 23.64
CA ALA A 560 -30.95 5.56 23.00
C ALA A 560 -30.57 6.71 23.98
N GLU A 561 -31.51 7.15 24.81
CA GLU A 561 -31.24 8.13 25.87
C GLU A 561 -30.24 7.61 26.92
N GLN A 562 -30.33 6.33 27.29
CA GLN A 562 -29.42 5.71 28.24
C GLN A 562 -28.01 5.54 27.65
N GLU A 563 -27.91 5.14 26.39
CA GLU A 563 -26.63 5.08 25.65
C GLU A 563 -26.00 6.47 25.54
N SER A 564 -26.80 7.49 25.24
CA SER A 564 -26.33 8.88 25.17
C SER A 564 -25.76 9.35 26.51
N ARG A 565 -26.42 9.04 27.63
CA ARG A 565 -25.88 9.32 28.98
C ARG A 565 -24.58 8.59 29.26
N CYS A 566 -24.50 7.29 28.94
CA CYS A 566 -23.29 6.51 29.13
C CYS A 566 -22.11 7.08 28.30
N LEU A 567 -22.37 7.50 27.06
CA LEU A 567 -21.37 8.15 26.23
C LEU A 567 -20.93 9.50 26.81
N GLN A 568 -21.86 10.28 27.35
CA GLN A 568 -21.58 11.55 28.00
C GLN A 568 -20.67 11.39 29.23
N ASP A 569 -20.95 10.42 30.09
CA ASP A 569 -20.13 10.09 31.27
C ASP A 569 -18.71 9.64 30.86
N ARG A 570 -18.61 8.85 29.79
CA ARG A 570 -17.33 8.40 29.23
C ARG A 570 -16.52 9.55 28.65
N VAL A 571 -17.16 10.49 27.94
CA VAL A 571 -16.52 11.71 27.45
C VAL A 571 -16.02 12.56 28.63
N GLN A 572 -16.81 12.69 29.70
CA GLN A 572 -16.40 13.44 30.88
C GLN A 572 -15.18 12.81 31.57
N THR A 573 -15.17 11.48 31.72
CA THR A 573 -14.05 10.72 32.30
C THR A 573 -12.78 10.85 31.47
N LEU A 574 -12.88 10.73 30.13
CA LEU A 574 -11.74 10.94 29.24
C LEU A 574 -11.25 12.38 29.26
N THR A 575 -12.14 13.35 29.45
CA THR A 575 -11.78 14.76 29.56
C THR A 575 -10.98 15.03 30.84
N THR A 576 -11.38 14.43 31.98
CA THR A 576 -10.61 14.56 33.22
C THR A 576 -9.24 13.90 33.11
N GLN A 577 -9.16 12.69 32.53
CA GLN A 577 -7.88 12.02 32.29
C GLN A 577 -6.93 12.84 31.39
N ASN A 578 -7.45 13.44 30.32
CA ASN A 578 -6.65 14.32 29.47
C ASN A 578 -6.12 15.54 30.21
N LYS A 579 -6.91 16.12 31.13
CA LYS A 579 -6.44 17.23 31.98
C LYS A 579 -5.30 16.78 32.89
N ASP A 580 -5.42 15.63 33.53
CA ASP A 580 -4.39 15.09 34.42
C ASP A 580 -3.09 14.79 33.67
N LEU A 581 -3.19 14.17 32.50
CA LEU A 581 -2.03 13.92 31.62
C LEU A 581 -1.35 15.21 31.17
N ASN A 582 -2.12 16.26 30.89
CA ASN A 582 -1.55 17.55 30.51
C ASN A 582 -0.81 18.22 31.68
N VAL A 583 -1.31 18.08 32.91
CA VAL A 583 -0.60 18.55 34.13
C VAL A 583 0.70 17.78 34.32
N GLN A 584 0.68 16.44 34.16
CA GLN A 584 1.91 15.63 34.25
C GLN A 584 2.94 16.02 33.18
N LEU A 585 2.50 16.28 31.96
CA LEU A 585 3.36 16.73 30.86
C LEU A 585 4.00 18.09 31.17
N GLN A 586 3.25 19.02 31.75
CA GLN A 586 3.79 20.31 32.20
C GLN A 586 4.83 20.15 33.33
N GLU A 587 4.60 19.24 34.28
CA GLU A 587 5.54 18.97 35.36
C GLU A 587 6.84 18.32 34.85
N ILE A 588 6.75 17.38 33.90
CA ILE A 588 7.93 16.79 33.25
C ILE A 588 8.75 17.85 32.51
N LYS A 589 8.08 18.73 31.75
CA LYS A 589 8.76 19.85 31.07
C LYS A 589 9.49 20.78 32.05
N ARG A 590 8.87 21.06 33.20
CA ARG A 590 9.48 21.88 34.27
C ARG A 590 10.74 21.20 34.82
N ARG A 591 10.67 19.91 35.14
CA ARG A 591 11.83 19.13 35.63
C ARG A 591 12.95 19.03 34.61
N GLN A 592 12.61 18.88 33.33
CA GLN A 592 13.60 18.87 32.26
C GLN A 592 14.38 20.19 32.22
N ALA A 593 13.69 21.34 32.32
CA ALA A 593 14.32 22.64 32.37
C ALA A 593 15.24 22.82 33.60
N GLU A 594 14.83 22.29 34.77
CA GLU A 594 15.68 22.31 35.97
C GLU A 594 16.95 21.48 35.81
N ILE A 595 16.85 20.28 35.23
CA ILE A 595 18.02 19.41 34.97
C ILE A 595 18.96 20.07 33.97
N GLU A 596 18.42 20.70 32.92
CA GLU A 596 19.22 21.42 31.94
C GLU A 596 19.98 22.60 32.57
N CYS A 597 19.34 23.34 33.49
CA CYS A 597 19.98 24.41 34.24
C CYS A 597 21.13 23.88 35.11
N LYS A 598 20.90 22.81 35.89
CA LYS A 598 21.93 22.19 36.72
C LYS A 598 23.11 21.67 35.90
N SER A 599 22.84 21.04 34.75
CA SER A 599 23.90 20.56 33.86
C SER A 599 24.76 21.72 33.34
N LYS A 600 24.15 22.86 32.98
CA LYS A 600 24.89 24.06 32.57
C LYS A 600 25.75 24.62 33.70
N GLU A 601 25.24 24.62 34.94
CA GLU A 601 25.99 25.04 36.13
C GLU A 601 27.20 24.12 36.40
N GLU A 602 27.02 22.80 36.31
CA GLU A 602 28.11 21.83 36.50
C GLU A 602 29.22 21.99 35.44
N VAL A 603 28.84 22.17 34.17
CA VAL A 603 29.78 22.44 33.08
C VAL A 603 30.54 23.74 33.33
N MET A 604 29.87 24.79 33.81
CA MET A 604 30.51 26.04 34.17
C MET A 604 31.51 25.85 35.32
N ALA A 605 31.15 25.07 36.35
CA ALA A 605 32.02 24.77 37.48
C ALA A 605 33.27 23.96 37.10
N VAL A 606 33.18 23.05 36.11
CA VAL A 606 34.35 22.35 35.56
C VAL A 606 35.27 23.34 34.83
N ARG A 607 34.72 24.20 33.97
CA ARG A 607 35.51 25.20 33.23
C ARG A 607 36.24 26.17 34.15
N LEU A 608 35.61 26.58 35.25
CA LEU A 608 36.26 27.43 36.26
C LEU A 608 37.46 26.73 36.91
N ARG A 609 37.29 25.45 37.31
CA ARG A 609 38.40 24.66 37.88
C ARG A 609 39.54 24.44 36.88
N GLU A 610 39.23 24.21 35.61
CA GLU A 610 40.25 24.11 34.56
C GLU A 610 41.01 25.42 34.39
N ALA A 611 40.30 26.56 34.40
CA ALA A 611 40.92 27.88 34.34
C ALA A 611 41.85 28.14 35.54
N ASP A 612 41.41 27.79 36.76
CA ASP A 612 42.23 27.90 37.97
C ASP A 612 43.50 27.03 37.89
N ASN A 613 43.38 25.80 37.39
CA ASN A 613 44.52 24.91 37.19
C ASN A 613 45.51 25.46 36.14
N ILE A 614 45.01 26.02 35.04
CA ILE A 614 45.85 26.66 34.01
C ILE A 614 46.59 27.87 34.61
N ALA A 615 45.91 28.69 35.42
CA ALA A 615 46.53 29.82 36.10
C ALA A 615 47.64 29.36 37.06
N ALA A 616 47.40 28.32 37.87
CA ALA A 616 48.40 27.76 38.77
C ALA A 616 49.61 27.15 38.02
N MET A 617 49.37 26.48 36.89
CA MET A 617 50.46 25.97 36.04
C MET A 617 51.30 27.12 35.46
N ALA A 618 50.66 28.21 35.04
CA ALA A 618 51.37 29.38 34.52
C ALA A 618 52.25 30.03 35.61
N GLU A 619 51.75 30.13 36.85
CA GLU A 619 52.53 30.64 37.99
C GLU A 619 53.75 29.76 38.30
N LEU A 620 53.56 28.43 38.31
CA LEU A 620 54.68 27.49 38.50
C LEU A 620 55.70 27.57 37.37
N GLN A 621 55.25 27.70 36.12
CA GLN A 621 56.15 27.90 34.98
C GLN A 621 56.96 29.19 35.13
N GLN A 622 56.33 30.27 35.57
CA GLN A 622 57.03 31.53 35.84
C GLN A 622 58.10 31.36 36.93
N GLN A 623 57.77 30.70 38.04
CA GLN A 623 58.74 30.42 39.11
C GLN A 623 59.92 29.55 38.64
N ILE A 624 59.65 28.55 37.80
CA ILE A 624 60.71 27.72 37.20
C ILE A 624 61.63 28.59 36.34
N SER A 625 61.08 29.44 35.48
CA SER A 625 61.86 30.36 34.65
C SER A 625 62.69 31.34 35.49
N GLU A 626 62.13 31.89 36.58
CA GLU A 626 62.87 32.77 37.50
C GLU A 626 64.04 32.04 38.16
N LEU A 627 63.84 30.80 38.62
CA LEU A 627 64.90 29.96 39.19
C LEU A 627 65.97 29.58 38.16
N GLU A 628 65.58 29.32 36.92
CA GLU A 628 66.51 29.06 35.81
C GLU A 628 67.37 30.27 35.49
N ILE A 629 66.78 31.48 35.50
CA ILE A 629 67.51 32.73 35.35
C ILE A 629 68.51 32.90 36.50
N GLN A 630 68.07 32.76 37.75
CA GLN A 630 68.96 32.86 38.93
C GLN A 630 70.11 31.85 38.90
N LYS A 631 69.84 30.62 38.44
CA LYS A 631 70.86 29.59 38.26
C LYS A 631 71.90 30.01 37.22
N GLU A 632 71.46 30.54 36.07
CA GLU A 632 72.38 30.98 35.03
C GLU A 632 73.14 32.25 35.44
N GLU A 633 72.50 33.20 36.13
CA GLU A 633 73.16 34.35 36.76
C GLU A 633 74.23 33.91 37.77
N GLY A 634 73.92 32.95 38.64
CA GLY A 634 74.86 32.39 39.62
C GLY A 634 76.03 31.67 38.96
N LYS A 635 75.79 31.00 37.83
CA LYS A 635 76.84 30.35 37.03
C LYS A 635 77.72 31.39 36.32
N VAL A 636 77.14 32.45 35.78
CA VAL A 636 77.88 33.59 35.19
C VAL A 636 78.69 34.31 36.27
N GLN A 637 78.13 34.53 37.47
CA GLN A 637 78.84 35.09 38.62
C GLN A 637 79.97 34.18 39.08
N GLY A 638 79.76 32.87 39.09
CA GLY A 638 80.78 31.86 39.36
C GLY A 638 81.91 31.91 38.34
N GLN A 639 81.59 32.03 37.05
CA GLN A 639 82.56 32.21 35.97
C GLN A 639 83.32 33.53 36.09
N LEU A 640 82.65 34.64 36.46
CA LEU A 640 83.27 35.94 36.74
C LEU A 640 84.24 35.92 37.93
N ASN A 641 83.88 35.19 38.99
CA ASN A 641 84.76 34.99 40.15
C ASN A 641 85.94 34.05 39.85
N HIS A 642 85.81 33.19 38.85
CA HIS A 642 86.87 32.27 38.38
C HIS A 642 87.62 32.77 37.14
N THR A 643 87.23 33.89 36.55
CA THR A 643 88.06 34.53 35.52
C THR A 643 89.35 35.00 36.15
N ASP A 644 90.44 34.53 35.57
CA ASP A 644 91.85 34.77 35.89
C ASP A 644 92.24 36.25 36.07
N SER A 645 91.33 37.20 35.93
CA SER A 645 91.55 38.62 36.20
C SER A 645 92.10 38.85 37.61
N SER A 646 91.61 38.12 38.62
CA SER A 646 92.12 38.25 40.00
C SER A 646 93.52 37.64 40.19
N GLN A 647 93.85 36.59 39.44
CA GLN A 647 95.17 35.94 39.47
C GLN A 647 96.19 36.75 38.65
N TYR A 648 95.81 37.17 37.45
CA TYR A 648 96.56 38.07 36.57
C TYR A 648 96.86 39.42 37.23
N ILE A 649 95.93 39.99 38.00
CA ILE A 649 96.17 41.21 38.79
C ILE A 649 97.16 40.96 39.95
N ARG A 650 97.17 39.77 40.56
CA ARG A 650 98.17 39.39 41.58
C ARG A 650 99.55 39.22 40.96
N ASP A 651 99.64 38.48 39.86
CA ASP A 651 100.91 38.24 39.16
C ASP A 651 101.51 39.54 38.60
N LEU A 652 100.67 40.45 38.08
CA LEU A 652 101.11 41.81 37.70
C LEU A 652 101.59 42.64 38.90
N LYS A 653 100.94 42.52 40.07
CA LYS A 653 101.39 43.21 41.29
C LYS A 653 102.74 42.68 41.78
N ASP A 654 102.94 41.37 41.69
CA ASP A 654 104.20 40.73 42.08
C ASP A 654 105.33 41.10 41.11
N GLN A 655 105.08 41.10 39.79
CA GLN A 655 106.03 41.61 38.78
C GLN A 655 106.37 43.10 39.00
N ILE A 656 105.39 43.93 39.37
CA ILE A 656 105.64 45.34 39.70
C ILE A 656 106.48 45.46 40.98
N ALA A 657 106.29 44.59 41.98
CA ALA A 657 107.08 44.58 43.20
C ALA A 657 108.53 44.14 42.94
N GLU A 658 108.71 43.13 42.09
CA GLU A 658 110.00 42.60 41.68
C GLU A 658 110.79 43.63 40.85
N LEU A 659 110.16 44.25 39.84
CA LEU A 659 110.75 45.35 39.08
C LEU A 659 111.05 46.58 39.96
N LYS A 660 110.22 46.88 40.97
CA LYS A 660 110.53 47.95 41.95
C LYS A 660 111.72 47.59 42.85
N HIS A 661 111.94 46.31 43.15
CA HIS A 661 113.12 45.86 43.88
C HIS A 661 114.38 45.91 43.00
N GLU A 662 114.26 45.51 41.74
CA GLU A 662 115.34 45.53 40.76
C GLU A 662 115.76 46.97 40.42
N ILE A 663 114.79 47.89 40.28
CA ILE A 663 115.01 49.34 40.13
C ILE A 663 115.67 49.96 41.37
N ARG A 664 115.43 49.43 42.59
CA ARG A 664 116.13 49.88 43.81
C ARG A 664 117.59 49.40 43.85
N CYS A 665 117.89 48.24 43.29
CA CYS A 665 119.27 47.73 43.21
C CYS A 665 120.08 48.34 42.05
N LEU A 666 119.42 48.81 40.97
CA LEU A 666 120.09 49.38 39.80
C LEU A 666 120.12 50.93 39.75
N LYS A 667 119.43 51.65 40.66
CA LYS A 667 119.50 53.13 40.77
C LYS A 667 120.66 53.66 41.61
N GLY A 668 121.68 52.83 41.85
CA GLY A 668 122.94 53.17 42.52
C GLY A 668 124.12 53.39 41.58
N GLN A 669 123.96 53.87 40.34
CA GLN A 669 125.05 54.42 39.51
C GLN A 669 124.51 55.24 38.32
N ARG A 670 125.18 56.37 38.01
CA ARG A 670 124.93 57.39 36.96
C ARG A 670 124.63 56.77 35.57
N GLY A 671 123.99 57.42 34.59
CA GLY A 671 123.55 58.81 34.36
C GLY A 671 123.38 59.04 32.84
N LEU A 672 122.61 60.07 32.47
CA LEU A 672 122.50 60.75 31.16
C LEU A 672 121.74 60.09 29.97
N ALA A 673 120.67 60.79 29.55
CA ALA A 673 120.44 61.40 28.22
C ALA A 673 119.12 61.04 27.47
N SER A 674 118.41 62.14 27.11
CA SER A 674 117.54 62.41 25.93
C SER A 674 116.20 61.66 25.68
N GLN A 675 115.08 62.40 25.85
CA GLN A 675 113.99 62.82 24.91
C GLN A 675 113.68 61.98 23.62
N PRO A 676 112.52 62.12 22.91
CA PRO A 676 111.25 62.88 23.17
C PRO A 676 109.89 62.23 22.67
N THR A 677 108.77 62.94 22.97
CA THR A 677 107.52 63.24 22.18
C THR A 677 106.48 62.18 21.68
N PHE A 678 105.21 62.35 22.15
CA PHE A 678 103.90 62.55 21.44
C PHE A 678 103.69 61.91 20.03
N ASP A 679 102.53 61.37 19.58
CA ASP A 679 101.11 61.73 19.74
C ASP A 679 100.16 60.69 19.05
N GLY A 680 98.87 60.69 19.39
CA GLY A 680 97.73 60.47 18.47
C GLY A 680 97.22 59.07 18.08
N ILE A 681 95.90 58.81 18.26
CA ILE A 681 94.86 58.72 17.19
C ILE A 681 93.54 58.07 17.69
N HIS A 682 92.43 58.66 17.22
CA HIS A 682 90.99 58.38 17.35
C HIS A 682 90.44 57.09 16.68
N ILE A 683 89.14 56.79 16.95
CA ILE A 683 88.01 56.36 16.03
C ILE A 683 87.14 55.26 16.71
N VAL A 684 85.80 55.12 16.63
CA VAL A 684 84.57 55.91 16.32
C VAL A 684 83.37 54.93 16.22
N ASN A 685 82.14 55.37 16.56
CA ASN A 685 80.78 54.90 16.14
C ASN A 685 80.23 53.51 16.55
N HIS A 686 78.90 53.24 16.64
CA HIS A 686 77.64 53.97 16.42
C HIS A 686 76.45 53.18 17.07
N TYR A 687 75.45 53.90 17.63
CA TYR A 687 73.95 53.78 17.53
C TYR A 687 73.22 52.44 17.80
N VAL A 688 71.95 52.34 18.25
CA VAL A 688 70.91 53.18 18.92
C VAL A 688 69.72 52.21 19.19
N GLY A 689 68.90 52.48 20.22
CA GLY A 689 67.44 52.21 20.22
C GLY A 689 66.95 51.11 21.16
N ASP A 690 66.16 51.44 22.19
CA ASP A 690 64.70 51.62 22.09
C ASP A 690 64.09 52.09 23.41
N ASN A 691 62.91 52.72 23.31
CA ASN A 691 62.18 53.43 24.35
C ASN A 691 60.83 52.73 24.61
N GLU A 692 60.43 52.74 25.89
CA GLU A 692 59.07 52.87 26.49
C GLU A 692 57.88 53.23 25.56
N SER A 693 56.58 53.01 25.84
CA SER A 693 55.76 52.54 26.98
C SER A 693 54.29 52.43 26.51
N TYR A 694 53.43 51.90 27.39
CA TYR A 694 51.97 51.68 27.31
C TYR A 694 51.08 52.92 27.07
N GLN A 695 49.89 52.72 26.49
CA GLN A 695 48.59 53.24 27.01
C GLN A 695 47.36 52.65 26.30
N SER A 696 46.24 52.62 27.03
CA SER A 696 44.91 52.03 26.78
C SER A 696 43.80 53.10 26.85
N SER A 697 42.70 52.92 26.10
CA SER A 697 41.26 53.21 26.40
C SER A 697 40.47 53.45 25.09
N ASP A 698 39.46 52.62 24.78
CA ASP A 698 37.99 52.87 24.90
C ASP A 698 37.39 53.21 23.51
N GLU A 699 36.18 52.89 23.07
CA GLU A 699 35.04 52.03 23.48
C GLU A 699 34.08 52.00 22.26
N ASP A 700 33.07 51.14 22.33
CA ASP A 700 31.74 51.22 21.71
C ASP A 700 31.43 50.89 20.23
N GLY A 701 30.31 50.18 20.06
CA GLY A 701 29.29 50.57 19.06
C GLY A 701 28.95 49.59 17.92
N VAL A 702 28.02 48.67 18.19
CA VAL A 702 27.31 47.82 17.21
C VAL A 702 26.20 48.60 16.48
N LYS A 703 26.17 48.60 15.12
CA LYS A 703 25.10 48.03 14.23
C LYS A 703 25.09 48.59 12.79
N ASP A 704 25.01 47.63 11.86
CA ASP A 704 24.29 47.59 10.57
C ASP A 704 24.57 48.61 9.46
N SER A 705 25.06 48.14 8.30
CA SER A 705 24.17 47.70 7.19
C SER A 705 24.95 47.32 5.92
N THR A 706 24.75 46.06 5.51
CA THR A 706 24.58 45.52 4.14
C THR A 706 25.29 46.09 2.89
N LEU A 707 25.94 45.13 2.22
CA LEU A 707 25.90 44.77 0.78
C LEU A 707 27.09 45.12 -0.15
N GLN A 708 27.63 44.01 -0.66
CA GLN A 708 28.13 43.74 -2.03
C GLN A 708 29.52 44.26 -2.46
N ASN A 709 30.47 43.31 -2.45
CA ASN A 709 31.37 42.86 -3.55
C ASN A 709 31.50 43.74 -4.82
N PRO A 710 32.67 43.76 -5.51
CA PRO A 710 33.32 42.51 -5.94
C PRO A 710 34.86 42.48 -6.08
N GLN A 711 35.33 41.23 -6.27
CA GLN A 711 36.45 40.78 -7.12
C GLN A 711 37.91 40.78 -6.60
N GLN A 712 38.40 39.54 -6.47
CA GLN A 712 39.66 38.94 -7.01
C GLN A 712 40.98 39.69 -6.75
N ARG A 713 42.06 39.06 -6.25
CA ARG A 713 42.70 37.82 -6.74
C ARG A 713 43.94 37.55 -5.88
N SER A 714 44.42 36.30 -5.96
CA SER A 714 45.83 35.89 -5.96
C SER A 714 46.59 35.85 -4.63
N GLY A 715 46.85 34.62 -4.17
CA GLY A 715 47.98 34.31 -3.29
C GLY A 715 48.42 32.87 -3.50
N GLY A 716 49.42 32.65 -4.36
CA GLY A 716 50.09 31.36 -4.50
C GLY A 716 51.24 31.22 -3.51
N ARG A 717 51.49 30.00 -3.01
CA ARG A 717 52.83 29.59 -2.57
C ARG A 717 53.09 28.10 -2.86
N ILE A 718 54.28 27.90 -3.42
CA ILE A 718 54.96 26.70 -3.93
C ILE A 718 55.47 25.84 -2.75
N ARG A 719 55.10 24.54 -2.65
CA ARG A 719 55.86 23.27 -2.96
C ARG A 719 56.85 22.85 -1.84
N LEU A 720 56.91 21.60 -1.34
CA LEU A 720 57.23 20.32 -2.02
C LEU A 720 56.93 19.04 -1.18
N ARG A 721 56.32 18.02 -1.84
CA ARG A 721 56.60 16.55 -1.89
C ARG A 721 56.30 15.60 -0.69
N PRO A 722 56.18 14.26 -0.94
CA PRO A 722 55.61 13.54 -2.10
C PRO A 722 54.70 12.32 -1.78
N ASN A 723 53.86 12.01 -2.78
CA ASN A 723 53.12 10.78 -3.15
C ASN A 723 53.47 9.43 -2.48
N LEU A 724 52.42 8.62 -2.26
CA LEU A 724 52.26 7.27 -2.84
C LEU A 724 50.75 7.02 -3.09
N VAL A 725 50.48 6.22 -4.12
CA VAL A 725 49.22 6.07 -4.87
C VAL A 725 48.44 4.86 -4.34
N ASP A 726 47.15 5.05 -4.04
CA ASP A 726 46.18 3.98 -3.86
C ASP A 726 45.47 3.69 -5.20
N THR A 727 45.37 2.40 -5.52
CA THR A 727 44.48 1.82 -6.53
C THR A 727 43.48 0.94 -5.78
N ASP A 728 42.24 1.41 -5.66
CA ASP A 728 41.11 0.60 -5.20
C ASP A 728 40.64 -0.31 -6.34
N SER A 729 40.33 -1.55 -6.00
CA SER A 729 39.58 -2.50 -6.83
C SER A 729 38.50 -3.09 -5.94
N ASP A 730 37.26 -2.89 -6.36
CA ASP A 730 36.04 -3.46 -5.80
C ASP A 730 36.08 -4.99 -5.91
N GLU A 731 35.75 -5.69 -4.84
CA GLU A 731 35.30 -7.08 -4.90
C GLU A 731 33.94 -7.23 -4.21
N GLU A 732 33.03 -7.79 -4.99
CA GLU A 732 31.70 -8.26 -4.65
C GLU A 732 31.81 -9.49 -3.72
N GLU A 733 30.98 -9.60 -2.68
CA GLU A 733 30.78 -10.86 -1.97
C GLU A 733 29.31 -11.30 -2.05
N GLU A 734 29.16 -12.52 -2.55
CA GLU A 734 27.94 -13.29 -2.78
C GLU A 734 27.32 -13.80 -1.46
N GLU A 735 25.98 -13.80 -1.40
CA GLU A 735 25.23 -14.55 -0.39
C GLU A 735 25.03 -16.00 -0.87
N GLU A 736 25.42 -16.99 -0.06
CA GLU A 736 25.03 -18.39 -0.24
C GLU A 736 24.51 -19.02 1.07
N ASP A 737 23.61 -19.98 0.87
CA ASP A 737 22.57 -20.51 1.76
C ASP A 737 23.01 -21.34 2.99
N GLY A 738 22.16 -21.25 4.03
CA GLY A 738 21.45 -22.40 4.63
C GLY A 738 22.23 -23.56 5.27
N GLU A 739 22.32 -23.56 6.61
CA GLU A 739 22.45 -24.81 7.39
C GLU A 739 21.51 -24.84 8.61
N ALA A 740 20.74 -25.93 8.68
CA ALA A 740 19.74 -26.22 9.69
C ALA A 740 20.38 -26.71 11.01
N LEU A 741 20.08 -26.04 12.13
CA LEU A 741 20.47 -26.52 13.46
C LEU A 741 19.33 -27.30 14.14
N ARG A 742 19.52 -28.62 14.22
CA ARG A 742 18.76 -29.55 15.07
C ARG A 742 19.05 -29.25 16.55
N LEU A 743 17.99 -29.04 17.33
CA LEU A 743 18.03 -28.98 18.80
C LEU A 743 18.07 -30.40 19.38
N SER A 744 19.18 -30.78 20.00
CA SER A 744 19.32 -31.97 20.85
C SER A 744 19.13 -31.59 22.32
N VAL A 745 18.08 -32.15 22.94
CA VAL A 745 17.75 -32.04 24.36
C VAL A 745 18.65 -33.00 25.17
N PRO A 746 19.28 -32.59 26.28
CA PRO A 746 19.99 -33.52 27.16
C PRO A 746 19.01 -34.20 28.12
N GLN A 747 19.03 -35.53 28.13
CA GLN A 747 18.31 -36.39 29.07
C GLN A 747 18.94 -36.30 30.48
N SER A 748 18.13 -35.95 31.48
CA SER A 748 18.47 -36.05 32.89
C SER A 748 18.28 -37.48 33.37
N SER A 749 19.36 -38.11 33.81
CA SER A 749 19.38 -39.42 34.47
C SER A 749 19.53 -39.22 35.98
N SER A 750 18.44 -39.37 36.74
CA SER A 750 18.54 -39.71 38.17
C SER A 750 17.30 -40.47 38.65
N HIS A 751 17.40 -41.80 38.61
CA HIS A 751 16.60 -42.68 39.45
C HIS A 751 17.53 -43.71 40.07
N LYS A 752 17.75 -43.58 41.38
CA LYS A 752 18.00 -44.73 42.26
C LYS A 752 17.09 -44.62 43.48
N SER A 753 16.52 -45.76 43.76
CA SER A 753 15.38 -46.08 44.61
C SER A 753 15.81 -46.43 46.04
N THR A 754 14.78 -46.53 46.90
CA THR A 754 14.63 -47.37 48.11
C THR A 754 14.90 -46.61 49.42
N THR A 755 13.99 -46.49 50.39
CA THR A 755 13.23 -47.51 51.18
C THR A 755 12.20 -46.69 52.01
N VAL A 756 10.98 -47.08 52.40
CA VAL A 756 10.21 -48.32 52.60
C VAL A 756 8.77 -48.04 52.17
#